data_AF-A0AA39NWU9-F1
#
_entry.id   AF-A0AA39NWU9-F1
#
_cell.length_a   1.000
_cell.length_b   1.000
_cell.length_c   1.000
_cell.angle_alpha   90.00
_cell.angle_beta   90.00
_cell.angle_gamma   90.00
#
_symmetry.space_group_name_H-M   'P 1'
#
loop_
_entity.id
_entity.type
_entity.pdbx_description
1 polymer ?
#
loop_
_entity_poly.entity_id
_entity_poly.type
_entity_poly.pdbx_seq_one_letter_code
_entity_poly.pdbx_strand_id
1 'polypeptide(L)'
;MKQKRISVLTLQETHLSEDYANTIRSLYGKRLSIHFSASEENATGKAGVAIVLNKDLVRTDEASTTELIPGRALLLQAPWHAGSTFRWLAVYAPNNEKESKEMWEMLTQMWIDLRLPNPDGMSGDFNLVEDAVDRLPVHEDNKSMVDAFRNFRTKLMLRDGWREANEDARDFSFTQMSGKFSRSRIDRIYVSKKLLKNCDEWDIRNPPIGTDHRVVSVKITHPRAPYIGKGRWTMPLHLLRNEKALKEADDIVKRMASELKDIASMRSDENNPQLVYARGKEEISRILRRYARRSLPMKQAKMAELQASLDATLCDSTLVEDDRLITAALLQQKIIRIQQEINENRQTSNLVRAKLEMETVSKYWMNIGNSRPPRDTIQELHQPGSNPPRALRRSDVMAETARDYYDDLQQQETFPEMSEDERKEVTEDVLKEIDPEPPPETLESLGEILLYEEILEALKSAAKGKAAGLDGIPYEFWLLLYNRDFAWDNQGKAPVNTTILAAPIQDGGLQLLDIAMRNDAIEVMKLKSYLKLDGERPKAAYVKDIIINRHIKKGLPRTAAIANTFLQTWSVNSQKNTQLPQHIASMLRVAATYNTRLDMLSPSQTVQRQIPIWHHFGLTMAKQKRYGSKICQCLMNIHQVETAGDMERVARRLDDHTHKTRKDCKCNECKDDRRNRGCSNPNQCAQRAKYMLDSLEEKWDPRRPDQEDGLSLTEETRNQNLTAKEENEVLRFDPDIDRENSLTEGMRIFTSGSATCPRPARRDMGGSNHGDEPVTVTIAYTDGSAYDNGMASACAGAGVWFGDDDERNISIRLPGPYQTNNAAEIRAVLERVLAAVRNETIMTISDSKYVLEGLVFNLKRWENSGWIGVSNSEVWKATAAALRQR
;
A
#
# COMPACT_ATOMS: atom_id res chain seq x y z
N MET A 1 11.18 13.40 10.87
CA MET A 1 10.47 14.06 11.99
C MET A 1 9.66 13.10 12.88
N LYS A 2 8.61 12.40 12.38
CA LYS A 2 7.71 11.55 13.19
C LYS A 2 8.38 10.56 14.15
N GLN A 3 9.35 9.78 13.69
CA GLN A 3 10.00 8.72 14.48
C GLN A 3 10.80 9.24 15.68
N LYS A 4 11.53 10.33 15.45
CA LYS A 4 12.39 10.97 16.45
C LYS A 4 11.66 12.07 17.21
N ARG A 5 10.34 12.21 16.98
CA ARG A 5 9.50 13.28 17.54
C ARG A 5 10.15 14.65 17.41
N ILE A 6 10.72 14.94 16.23
CA ILE A 6 11.33 16.24 15.95
C ILE A 6 10.22 17.27 15.82
N SER A 7 10.29 18.33 16.61
CA SER A 7 9.33 19.44 16.63
C SER A 7 9.64 20.48 15.55
N VAL A 8 10.91 20.88 15.44
CA VAL A 8 11.41 21.85 14.47
C VAL A 8 12.57 21.20 13.71
N LEU A 9 12.51 21.24 12.38
CA LEU A 9 13.58 20.72 11.51
C LEU A 9 14.01 21.83 10.55
N THR A 10 15.29 22.18 10.57
CA THR A 10 15.91 23.07 9.58
C THR A 10 16.55 22.23 8.47
N LEU A 11 16.31 22.60 7.22
CA LEU A 11 16.84 21.94 6.03
C LEU A 11 17.56 22.96 5.16
N GLN A 12 18.66 22.53 4.55
CA GLN A 12 19.49 23.27 3.61
C GLN A 12 19.50 22.54 2.26
N GLU A 13 19.93 23.23 1.19
CA GLU A 13 19.95 22.71 -0.19
C GLU A 13 18.60 22.13 -0.64
N THR A 14 17.52 22.81 -0.26
CA THR A 14 16.18 22.22 -0.37
C THR A 14 15.69 22.12 -1.82
N HIS A 15 16.18 22.99 -2.71
CA HIS A 15 15.78 23.08 -4.12
C HIS A 15 14.25 23.12 -4.30
N LEU A 16 13.54 23.69 -3.32
CA LEU A 16 12.09 23.75 -3.27
C LEU A 16 11.58 24.90 -4.14
N SER A 17 10.77 24.58 -5.15
CA SER A 17 9.91 25.56 -5.82
C SER A 17 8.58 25.73 -5.07
N GLU A 18 7.90 26.85 -5.28
CA GLU A 18 6.56 27.09 -4.72
C GLU A 18 5.55 26.00 -5.14
N ASP A 19 5.60 25.54 -6.39
CA ASP A 19 4.74 24.45 -6.89
C ASP A 19 4.97 23.13 -6.15
N TYR A 20 6.25 22.80 -5.88
CA TYR A 20 6.58 21.58 -5.16
C TYR A 20 6.24 21.70 -3.68
N ALA A 21 6.48 22.88 -3.07
CA ALA A 21 6.03 23.17 -1.71
C ALA A 21 4.50 23.06 -1.58
N ASN A 22 3.73 23.55 -2.56
CA ASN A 22 2.28 23.43 -2.61
C ASN A 22 1.82 21.98 -2.74
N THR A 23 2.54 21.16 -3.50
CA THR A 23 2.31 19.71 -3.55
C THR A 23 2.57 19.04 -2.20
N ILE A 24 3.63 19.44 -1.47
CA ILE A 24 3.89 18.90 -0.14
C ILE A 24 2.82 19.39 0.87
N ARG A 25 2.39 20.64 0.77
CA ARG A 25 1.31 21.21 1.61
C ARG A 25 -0.03 20.54 1.35
N SER A 26 -0.36 20.17 0.11
CA SER A 26 -1.61 19.44 -0.18
C SER A 26 -1.59 18.03 0.42
N LEU A 27 -0.43 17.36 0.42
CA LEU A 27 -0.28 16.01 0.94
C LEU A 27 -0.11 15.96 2.48
N TYR A 28 0.60 16.92 3.06
CA TYR A 28 1.05 16.87 4.46
C TYR A 28 0.73 18.12 5.29
N GLY A 29 0.09 19.14 4.71
CA GLY A 29 -0.16 20.45 5.35
C GLY A 29 -1.04 20.39 6.60
N LYS A 30 -1.82 19.31 6.79
CA LYS A 30 -2.56 19.06 8.04
C LYS A 30 -1.67 18.63 9.21
N ARG A 31 -0.44 18.14 8.94
CA ARG A 31 0.50 17.63 9.95
C ARG A 31 1.84 18.37 10.01
N LEU A 32 2.24 19.03 8.93
CA LEU A 32 3.48 19.80 8.84
C LEU A 32 3.16 21.25 8.45
N SER A 33 3.88 22.19 9.06
CA SER A 33 3.98 23.57 8.54
C SER A 33 5.35 23.73 7.88
N ILE A 34 5.38 24.19 6.64
CA ILE A 34 6.62 24.33 5.87
C ILE A 34 6.79 25.80 5.51
N HIS A 35 7.86 26.38 6.04
CA HIS A 35 8.31 27.73 5.72
C HIS A 35 9.64 27.60 5.00
N PHE A 36 9.77 28.15 3.81
CA PHE A 36 10.98 28.00 3.02
C PHE A 36 11.33 29.31 2.32
N SER A 37 12.59 29.41 1.92
CA SER A 37 13.18 30.52 1.20
C SER A 37 14.03 29.93 0.08
N ALA A 38 13.81 30.37 -1.16
CA ALA A 38 14.46 29.87 -2.36
C ALA A 38 15.45 30.92 -2.92
N SER A 39 16.41 30.46 -3.73
CA SER A 39 17.32 31.36 -4.44
C SER A 39 16.58 32.12 -5.56
N GLU A 40 16.82 33.43 -5.68
CA GLU A 40 16.26 34.28 -6.75
C GLU A 40 16.79 33.88 -8.14
N GLU A 41 18.04 33.41 -8.24
CA GLU A 41 18.66 33.08 -9.53
C GLU A 41 18.25 31.71 -10.08
N ASN A 42 18.00 30.72 -9.20
CA ASN A 42 17.62 29.35 -9.60
C ASN A 42 16.98 28.55 -8.45
N ALA A 43 15.68 28.75 -8.22
CA ALA A 43 14.91 28.12 -7.14
C ALA A 43 14.98 26.57 -7.11
N THR A 44 15.18 25.92 -8.26
CA THR A 44 15.18 24.44 -8.37
C THR A 44 16.56 23.81 -8.49
N GLY A 45 17.62 24.60 -8.64
CA GLY A 45 18.95 24.10 -8.99
C GLY A 45 20.09 24.52 -8.06
N LYS A 46 19.89 25.54 -7.21
CA LYS A 46 20.92 26.02 -6.27
C LYS A 46 20.30 26.57 -4.97
N ALA A 47 20.95 26.26 -3.85
CA ALA A 47 20.64 26.78 -2.50
C ALA A 47 19.20 26.51 -2.01
N GLY A 48 18.75 27.26 -1.02
CA GLY A 48 17.41 27.11 -0.44
C GLY A 48 17.46 26.61 0.99
N VAL A 49 16.70 27.27 1.86
CA VAL A 49 16.60 26.95 3.28
C VAL A 49 15.12 26.77 3.65
N ALA A 50 14.83 25.76 4.47
CA ALA A 50 13.48 25.52 4.97
C ALA A 50 13.45 25.22 6.47
N ILE A 51 12.38 25.66 7.12
CA ILE A 51 12.03 25.34 8.50
C ILE A 51 10.68 24.60 8.47
N VAL A 52 10.70 23.36 8.95
CA VAL A 52 9.53 22.50 9.02
C VAL A 52 9.11 22.32 10.48
N LEU A 53 7.85 22.67 10.78
CA LEU A 53 7.22 22.50 12.09
C LEU A 53 6.29 21.30 12.08
N ASN A 54 6.34 20.49 13.14
CA ASN A 54 5.48 19.33 13.31
C ASN A 54 4.22 19.69 14.12
N LYS A 55 3.07 19.82 13.45
CA LYS A 55 1.79 20.20 14.06
C LYS A 55 1.30 19.21 15.11
N ASP A 56 1.76 17.95 15.04
CA ASP A 56 1.44 16.93 16.06
C ASP A 56 2.14 17.21 17.42
N LEU A 57 3.15 18.08 17.45
CA LEU A 57 4.01 18.31 18.62
C LEU A 57 4.04 19.77 19.08
N VAL A 58 3.89 20.72 18.17
CA VAL A 58 3.95 22.17 18.47
C VAL A 58 2.78 22.90 17.84
N ARG A 59 2.29 23.94 18.52
CA ARG A 59 1.29 24.85 17.98
C ARG A 59 1.91 25.67 16.85
N THR A 60 1.23 25.75 15.71
CA THR A 60 1.72 26.47 14.53
C THR A 60 0.86 27.66 14.13
N ASP A 61 -0.28 27.88 14.79
CA ASP A 61 -1.34 28.79 14.33
C ASP A 61 -0.97 30.30 14.39
N GLU A 62 0.23 30.62 14.85
CA GLU A 62 0.81 31.97 14.90
C GLU A 62 2.30 31.96 14.51
N ALA A 63 2.78 30.89 13.86
CA ALA A 63 4.16 30.81 13.43
C ALA A 63 4.38 31.67 12.18
N SER A 64 5.35 32.58 12.24
CA SER A 64 5.72 33.47 11.15
C SER A 64 7.21 33.34 10.82
N THR A 65 7.59 33.61 9.58
CA THR A 65 8.99 33.62 9.15
C THR A 65 9.35 34.92 8.47
N THR A 66 10.55 35.43 8.75
CA THR A 66 11.15 36.58 8.08
C THR A 66 12.32 36.07 7.24
N GLU A 67 12.21 36.23 5.92
CA GLU A 67 13.32 35.99 5.00
C GLU A 67 14.33 37.13 5.14
N LEU A 68 15.58 36.79 5.48
CA LEU A 68 16.65 37.77 5.62
C LEU A 68 17.51 37.79 4.37
N ILE A 69 17.89 36.60 3.89
CA ILE A 69 18.64 36.45 2.64
C ILE A 69 17.97 35.33 1.84
N PRO A 70 17.46 35.62 0.63
CA PRO A 70 16.83 34.63 -0.23
C PRO A 70 17.70 33.38 -0.41
N GLY A 71 17.12 32.22 -0.10
CA GLY A 71 17.75 30.90 -0.20
C GLY A 71 18.84 30.60 0.84
N ARG A 72 19.12 31.52 1.77
CA ARG A 72 20.31 31.44 2.66
C ARG A 72 20.03 31.68 4.14
N ALA A 73 19.08 32.55 4.50
CA ALA A 73 18.79 32.86 5.90
C ALA A 73 17.30 33.12 6.14
N LEU A 74 16.70 32.34 7.04
CA LEU A 74 15.28 32.41 7.38
C LEU A 74 15.08 32.42 8.90
N LEU A 75 14.45 33.46 9.43
CA LEU A 75 14.17 33.61 10.86
C LEU A 75 12.74 33.16 11.18
N LEU A 76 12.58 32.13 12.01
CA LEU A 76 11.29 31.69 12.55
C LEU A 76 10.96 32.43 13.84
N GLN A 77 9.69 32.80 13.98
CA GLN A 77 9.05 33.17 15.24
C GLN A 77 7.80 32.30 15.44
N ALA A 78 7.72 31.54 16.53
CA ALA A 78 6.60 30.64 16.81
C ALA A 78 6.18 30.67 18.29
N PRO A 79 4.91 30.42 18.63
CA PRO A 79 4.48 30.30 20.02
C PRO A 79 5.12 29.08 20.70
N TRP A 80 5.50 29.22 21.97
CA TRP A 80 6.06 28.19 22.83
C TRP A 80 5.32 28.11 24.18
N HIS A 81 5.81 27.30 25.12
CA HIS A 81 5.10 26.94 26.35
C HIS A 81 4.86 28.16 27.23
N ALA A 82 3.73 28.15 27.96
CA ALA A 82 3.34 29.21 28.89
C ALA A 82 3.29 30.62 28.27
N GLY A 83 2.90 30.72 26.99
CA GLY A 83 2.75 32.00 26.28
C GLY A 83 4.07 32.66 25.83
N SER A 84 5.19 31.95 25.94
CA SER A 84 6.48 32.45 25.45
C SER A 84 6.60 32.34 23.92
N THR A 85 7.54 33.06 23.32
CA THR A 85 7.81 33.00 21.88
C THR A 85 9.17 32.36 21.64
N PHE A 86 9.24 31.38 20.74
CA PHE A 86 10.47 30.76 20.27
C PHE A 86 10.96 31.42 18.99
N ARG A 87 12.21 31.86 18.98
CA ARG A 87 12.87 32.46 17.80
C ARG A 87 14.05 31.61 17.35
N TRP A 88 14.06 31.21 16.09
CA TRP A 88 15.10 30.31 15.56
C TRP A 88 15.56 30.71 14.17
N LEU A 89 16.87 30.90 14.00
CA LEU A 89 17.46 31.27 12.72
C LEU A 89 17.97 30.03 11.97
N ALA A 90 17.47 29.77 10.77
CA ALA A 90 18.01 28.76 9.88
C ALA A 90 18.94 29.39 8.85
N VAL A 91 20.13 28.82 8.66
CA VAL A 91 21.16 29.35 7.77
C VAL A 91 21.71 28.28 6.82
N TYR A 92 22.10 28.70 5.62
CA TYR A 92 22.88 27.94 4.65
C TYR A 92 23.95 28.85 4.04
N ALA A 93 25.20 28.69 4.44
CA ALA A 93 26.29 29.56 4.01
C ALA A 93 26.86 29.15 2.63
N PRO A 94 27.36 30.09 1.81
CA PRO A 94 28.07 29.79 0.56
C PRO A 94 29.37 29.00 0.78
N ASN A 95 29.71 28.15 -0.19
CA ASN A 95 31.02 27.48 -0.25
C ASN A 95 32.17 28.43 -0.60
N ASN A 96 31.89 29.52 -1.31
CA ASN A 96 32.89 30.51 -1.66
C ASN A 96 33.21 31.38 -0.43
N GLU A 97 34.47 31.41 -0.02
CA GLU A 97 34.91 32.12 1.20
C GLU A 97 34.59 33.62 1.18
N LYS A 98 34.68 34.27 0.01
CA LYS A 98 34.40 35.70 -0.15
C LYS A 98 32.90 35.97 -0.01
N GLU A 99 32.06 35.20 -0.70
CA GLU A 99 30.60 35.31 -0.61
C GLU A 99 30.11 34.99 0.81
N SER A 100 30.69 33.99 1.46
CA SER A 100 30.38 33.63 2.85
C SER A 100 30.71 34.78 3.81
N LYS A 101 31.89 35.38 3.68
CA LYS A 101 32.27 36.57 4.47
C LYS A 101 31.28 37.72 4.29
N GLU A 102 30.98 38.08 3.04
CA GLU A 102 30.04 39.16 2.70
C GLU A 102 28.65 38.89 3.28
N MET A 103 28.19 37.64 3.24
CA MET A 103 26.93 37.22 3.86
C MET A 103 26.90 37.46 5.37
N TRP A 104 27.95 37.09 6.12
CA TRP A 104 27.99 37.28 7.58
C TRP A 104 28.05 38.76 7.99
N GLU A 105 28.81 39.57 7.24
CA GLU A 105 28.87 41.02 7.44
C GLU A 105 27.51 41.67 7.17
N MET A 106 26.84 41.28 6.08
CA MET A 106 25.50 41.73 5.74
C MET A 106 24.47 41.34 6.80
N LEU A 107 24.46 40.08 7.26
CA LEU A 107 23.55 39.64 8.33
C LEU A 107 23.77 40.43 9.65
N THR A 108 25.02 40.75 9.97
CA THR A 108 25.35 41.57 11.15
C THR A 108 24.77 42.97 11.02
N GLN A 109 24.93 43.60 9.85
CA GLN A 109 24.41 44.93 9.56
C GLN A 109 22.88 44.94 9.55
N MET A 110 22.23 43.96 8.92
CA MET A 110 20.77 43.81 8.92
C MET A 110 20.20 43.72 10.34
N TRP A 111 20.87 43.01 11.26
CA TRP A 111 20.41 42.93 12.66
C TRP A 111 20.42 44.28 13.38
N ILE A 112 21.35 45.17 12.98
CA ILE A 112 21.46 46.54 13.51
C ILE A 112 20.37 47.42 12.89
N ASP A 113 20.29 47.43 11.56
CA ASP A 113 19.42 48.34 10.80
C ASP A 113 17.94 48.03 11.00
N LEU A 114 17.57 46.75 10.96
CA LEU A 114 16.19 46.28 11.12
C LEU A 114 15.78 46.09 12.59
N ARG A 115 16.70 46.31 13.53
CA ARG A 115 16.50 46.13 14.98
C ARG A 115 15.86 44.78 15.34
N LEU A 116 16.33 43.72 14.70
CA LEU A 116 15.78 42.37 14.86
C LEU A 116 16.03 41.85 16.29
N PRO A 117 15.09 41.10 16.87
CA PRO A 117 15.29 40.46 18.16
C PRO A 117 16.39 39.39 18.08
N ASN A 118 17.16 39.21 19.15
CA ASN A 118 18.11 38.11 19.23
C ASN A 118 17.34 36.77 19.21
N PRO A 119 17.75 35.80 18.38
CA PRO A 119 17.10 34.50 18.34
C PRO A 119 17.49 33.67 19.57
N ASP A 120 16.64 32.71 19.95
CA ASP A 120 16.94 31.77 21.03
C ASP A 120 18.02 30.76 20.60
N GLY A 121 18.13 30.51 19.29
CA GLY A 121 19.19 29.72 18.68
C GLY A 121 19.24 29.84 17.16
N MET A 122 20.27 29.23 16.58
CA MET A 122 20.56 29.22 15.15
C MET A 122 21.04 27.84 14.73
N SER A 123 20.60 27.34 13.58
CA SER A 123 21.10 26.08 13.03
C SER A 123 21.26 26.14 11.52
N GLY A 124 22.22 25.38 11.00
CA GLY A 124 22.54 25.48 9.59
C GLY A 124 23.71 24.62 9.17
N ASP A 125 23.90 24.58 7.86
CA ASP A 125 25.19 24.25 7.26
C ASP A 125 25.93 25.57 7.02
N PHE A 126 27.07 25.71 7.70
CA PHE A 126 27.86 26.93 7.72
C PHE A 126 29.02 26.90 6.71
N ASN A 127 29.26 25.76 6.05
CA ASN A 127 30.37 25.56 5.11
C ASN A 127 31.76 26.03 5.59
N LEU A 128 31.94 26.08 6.92
CA LEU A 128 33.19 26.45 7.59
C LEU A 128 33.31 25.72 8.92
N VAL A 129 34.52 25.64 9.47
CA VAL A 129 34.79 25.22 10.86
C VAL A 129 35.27 26.42 11.69
N GLU A 130 34.86 26.49 12.97
CA GLU A 130 35.36 27.53 13.88
C GLU A 130 36.74 27.18 14.46
N ASP A 131 36.97 25.89 14.75
CA ASP A 131 38.20 25.39 15.36
C ASP A 131 38.81 24.28 14.49
N ALA A 132 40.14 24.24 14.38
CA ALA A 132 40.82 23.26 13.52
C ALA A 132 40.53 21.79 13.90
N VAL A 133 40.16 21.52 15.16
CA VAL A 133 39.80 20.18 15.65
C VAL A 133 38.52 19.63 15.01
N ASP A 134 37.68 20.50 14.45
CA ASP A 134 36.45 20.15 13.74
C ASP A 134 36.70 19.69 12.30
N ARG A 135 37.95 19.59 11.88
CA ARG A 135 38.35 19.22 10.52
C ARG A 135 39.39 18.11 10.52
N LEU A 136 39.26 17.19 9.57
CA LEU A 136 40.21 16.12 9.30
C LEU A 136 40.52 16.09 7.80
N PRO A 137 41.80 16.20 7.37
CA PRO A 137 42.98 16.49 8.19
C PRO A 137 42.89 17.87 8.87
N VAL A 138 43.53 18.02 10.03
CA VAL A 138 43.44 19.23 10.87
C VAL A 138 44.10 20.42 10.16
N HIS A 139 43.33 21.46 9.88
CA HIS A 139 43.79 22.76 9.40
C HIS A 139 42.72 23.83 9.70
N GLU A 140 43.13 25.09 9.71
CA GLU A 140 42.24 26.25 9.90
C GLU A 140 41.61 26.70 8.58
N ASP A 141 40.37 27.17 8.64
CA ASP A 141 39.72 27.87 7.52
C ASP A 141 40.18 29.34 7.44
N ASN A 142 39.81 30.03 6.37
CA ASN A 142 40.15 31.44 6.17
C ASN A 142 39.75 32.31 7.37
N LYS A 143 40.76 32.88 8.05
CA LYS A 143 40.58 33.67 9.27
C LYS A 143 39.62 34.85 9.10
N SER A 144 39.64 35.52 7.95
CA SER A 144 38.76 36.69 7.72
C SER A 144 37.28 36.31 7.63
N MET A 145 36.98 35.14 7.06
CA MET A 145 35.62 34.59 7.00
C MET A 145 35.18 34.09 8.38
N VAL A 146 36.05 33.37 9.09
CA VAL A 146 35.77 32.87 10.45
C VAL A 146 35.53 34.01 11.42
N ASP A 147 36.31 35.09 11.35
CA ASP A 147 36.14 36.27 12.20
C ASP A 147 34.83 37.02 11.88
N ALA A 148 34.43 37.12 10.61
CA ALA A 148 33.13 37.67 10.23
C ALA A 148 31.96 36.87 10.83
N PHE A 149 32.03 35.53 10.75
CA PHE A 149 31.04 34.67 11.39
C PHE A 149 31.04 34.79 12.93
N ARG A 150 32.22 34.81 13.57
CA ARG A 150 32.35 34.98 15.03
C ARG A 150 31.77 36.30 15.52
N ASN A 151 31.95 37.37 14.75
CA ASN A 151 31.34 38.68 15.03
C ASN A 151 29.81 38.60 14.99
N PHE A 152 29.25 37.97 13.94
CA PHE A 152 27.80 37.75 13.83
C PHE A 152 27.27 36.91 15.00
N ARG A 153 27.90 35.77 15.30
CA ARG A 153 27.55 34.91 16.43
C ARG A 153 27.58 35.64 17.78
N THR A 154 28.61 36.47 17.99
CA THR A 154 28.78 37.28 19.21
C THR A 154 27.70 38.35 19.33
N LYS A 155 27.33 39.00 18.22
CA LYS A 155 26.22 39.97 18.17
C LYS A 155 24.90 39.33 18.60
N LEU A 156 24.65 38.09 18.20
CA LEU A 156 23.46 37.33 18.59
C LEU A 156 23.54 36.70 20.00
N MET A 157 24.70 36.78 20.67
CA MET A 157 24.98 36.17 21.98
C MET A 157 24.74 34.64 22.00
N LEU A 158 25.09 33.96 20.91
CA LEU A 158 24.93 32.52 20.75
C LEU A 158 26.24 31.77 21.03
N ARG A 159 26.11 30.52 21.48
CA ARG A 159 27.23 29.61 21.76
C ARG A 159 27.05 28.30 21.02
N ASP A 160 28.15 27.65 20.63
CA ASP A 160 28.11 26.31 20.05
C ASP A 160 27.70 25.30 21.12
N GLY A 161 26.45 24.88 21.09
CA GLY A 161 25.91 24.05 22.16
C GLY A 161 26.43 22.62 22.16
N TRP A 162 26.84 22.09 20.99
CA TRP A 162 27.42 20.74 20.94
C TRP A 162 28.84 20.74 21.52
N ARG A 163 29.65 21.75 21.19
CA ARG A 163 31.02 21.89 21.72
C ARG A 163 31.03 22.14 23.23
N GLU A 164 30.12 22.96 23.75
CA GLU A 164 29.96 23.19 25.20
C GLU A 164 29.55 21.90 25.94
N ALA A 165 28.77 21.02 25.31
CA ALA A 165 28.39 19.74 25.91
C ALA A 165 29.45 18.64 25.72
N ASN A 166 30.40 18.83 24.80
CA ASN A 166 31.37 17.82 24.38
C ASN A 166 32.74 18.46 24.08
N GLU A 167 33.34 19.10 25.09
CA GLU A 167 34.53 19.97 24.92
C GLU A 167 35.65 19.31 24.11
N ASP A 168 36.04 18.08 24.46
CA ASP A 168 37.15 17.35 23.83
C ASP A 168 36.74 16.34 22.76
N ALA A 169 35.42 16.15 22.52
CA ALA A 169 34.97 15.12 21.60
C ALA A 169 35.20 15.53 20.15
N ARG A 170 35.50 14.54 19.30
CA ARG A 170 35.60 14.71 17.84
C ARG A 170 34.45 13.95 17.20
N ASP A 171 33.58 14.68 16.52
CA ASP A 171 32.58 14.10 15.64
C ASP A 171 32.31 15.05 14.47
N PHE A 172 31.92 14.49 13.32
CA PHE A 172 31.87 15.19 12.04
C PHE A 172 30.48 15.12 11.44
N SER A 173 30.02 16.22 10.83
CA SER A 173 28.71 16.28 10.20
C SER A 173 28.78 16.03 8.70
N PHE A 174 29.90 16.30 8.05
CA PHE A 174 30.12 16.15 6.62
C PHE A 174 31.32 15.24 6.32
N THR A 175 31.25 14.49 5.22
CA THR A 175 32.34 13.63 4.76
C THR A 175 32.49 13.70 3.24
N GLN A 176 33.66 14.16 2.78
CA GLN A 176 34.02 14.20 1.37
C GLN A 176 34.83 12.97 0.98
N MET A 177 34.23 12.14 0.12
CA MET A 177 34.84 10.91 -0.40
C MET A 177 35.49 11.09 -1.78
N SER A 178 35.20 12.18 -2.49
CA SER A 178 35.78 12.46 -3.82
C SER A 178 37.05 13.31 -3.70
N GLY A 179 38.19 12.79 -4.17
CA GLY A 179 39.49 13.45 -4.10
C GLY A 179 40.25 13.08 -2.81
N LYS A 180 40.90 14.06 -2.18
CA LYS A 180 41.52 13.85 -0.86
C LYS A 180 40.42 13.68 0.19
N PHE A 181 40.46 12.56 0.90
CA PHE A 181 39.52 12.28 1.99
C PHE A 181 39.54 13.40 3.03
N SER A 182 38.36 13.96 3.33
CA SER A 182 38.21 14.92 4.42
C SER A 182 36.88 14.79 5.14
N ARG A 183 36.88 15.11 6.43
CA ARG A 183 35.67 15.20 7.28
C ARG A 183 35.65 16.55 7.99
N SER A 184 34.47 17.12 8.18
CA SER A 184 34.32 18.39 8.86
C SER A 184 33.00 18.48 9.65
N ARG A 185 32.99 19.27 10.72
CA ARG A 185 31.78 19.62 11.50
C ARG A 185 31.28 21.00 11.08
N ILE A 186 30.66 21.04 9.90
CA ILE A 186 30.14 22.27 9.27
C ILE A 186 28.67 22.52 9.59
N ASP A 187 27.91 21.47 9.92
CA ASP A 187 26.53 21.56 10.39
C ASP A 187 26.53 21.77 11.90
N ARG A 188 25.94 22.86 12.37
CA ARG A 188 26.02 23.27 13.78
C ARG A 188 24.71 23.82 14.30
N ILE A 189 24.52 23.69 15.62
CA ILE A 189 23.41 24.29 16.35
C ILE A 189 23.99 25.18 17.45
N TYR A 190 23.69 26.47 17.34
CA TYR A 190 24.03 27.47 18.33
C TYR A 190 22.81 27.83 19.16
N VAL A 191 23.00 28.05 20.45
CA VAL A 191 21.92 28.39 21.38
C VAL A 191 22.33 29.54 22.29
N SER A 192 21.34 30.32 22.73
CA SER A 192 21.57 31.35 23.73
C SER A 192 21.99 30.75 25.08
N LYS A 193 22.73 31.52 25.89
CA LYS A 193 23.15 31.10 27.24
C LYS A 193 21.95 30.72 28.14
N LYS A 194 20.78 31.34 27.92
CA LYS A 194 19.55 31.04 28.65
C LYS A 194 19.01 29.65 28.28
N LEU A 195 19.01 29.33 26.99
CA LEU A 195 18.45 28.08 26.48
C LEU A 195 19.38 26.89 26.75
N LEU A 196 20.70 27.11 26.65
CA LEU A 196 21.73 26.08 26.84
C LEU A 196 21.59 25.30 28.15
N LYS A 197 21.15 25.95 29.24
CA LYS A 197 20.92 25.30 30.55
C LYS A 197 19.85 24.20 30.51
N ASN A 198 18.96 24.23 29.52
CA ASN A 198 17.88 23.27 29.36
C ASN A 198 18.02 22.44 28.08
N CYS A 199 19.21 22.44 27.47
CA CYS A 199 19.55 21.59 26.35
C CYS A 199 20.19 20.30 26.85
N ASP A 200 19.67 19.16 26.44
CA ASP A 200 20.23 17.84 26.67
C ASP A 200 20.20 17.00 25.39
N GLU A 201 20.76 15.78 25.45
CA GLU A 201 20.71 14.79 24.36
C GLU A 201 21.25 15.32 23.01
N TRP A 202 22.42 15.99 23.04
CA TRP A 202 23.15 16.39 21.84
C TRP A 202 23.59 15.15 21.03
N ASP A 203 23.26 15.11 19.74
CA ASP A 203 23.49 13.95 18.88
C ASP A 203 23.80 14.37 17.44
N ILE A 204 24.79 13.72 16.82
CA ILE A 204 25.13 13.85 15.39
C ILE A 204 24.96 12.47 14.76
N ARG A 205 24.06 12.31 13.79
CA ARG A 205 23.68 10.98 13.30
C ARG A 205 23.38 10.94 11.82
N ASN A 206 23.59 9.77 11.22
CA ASN A 206 23.19 9.52 9.84
C ASN A 206 21.65 9.59 9.71
N PRO A 207 21.11 10.41 8.80
CA PRO A 207 19.69 10.38 8.51
C PRO A 207 19.29 9.08 7.80
N PRO A 208 17.99 8.72 7.80
CA PRO A 208 17.49 7.55 7.07
C PRO A 208 17.44 7.74 5.54
N ILE A 209 17.96 8.86 5.02
CA ILE A 209 18.01 9.21 3.60
C ILE A 209 19.47 9.28 3.15
N GLY A 210 19.74 8.96 1.89
CA GLY A 210 21.10 9.03 1.34
C GLY A 210 21.54 10.47 1.11
N THR A 211 22.31 11.01 2.04
CA THR A 211 23.01 12.31 1.96
C THR A 211 24.40 12.14 2.56
N ASP A 212 25.32 12.98 2.11
CA ASP A 212 26.67 13.21 2.61
C ASP A 212 26.74 13.99 3.93
N HIS A 213 25.62 14.57 4.39
CA HIS A 213 25.51 15.23 5.70
C HIS A 213 24.84 14.36 6.77
N ARG A 214 25.29 14.53 8.02
CA ARG A 214 24.69 13.97 9.23
C ARG A 214 23.84 15.02 9.92
N VAL A 215 22.71 14.58 10.47
CA VAL A 215 21.79 15.45 11.19
C VAL A 215 22.32 15.72 12.60
N VAL A 216 22.54 17.00 12.90
CA VAL A 216 22.79 17.49 14.25
C VAL A 216 21.45 17.76 14.94
N SER A 217 21.31 17.33 16.19
CA SER A 217 20.08 17.53 16.95
C SER A 217 20.33 17.71 18.43
N VAL A 218 19.42 18.43 19.08
CA VAL A 218 19.41 18.70 20.51
C VAL A 218 17.97 18.61 21.02
N LYS A 219 17.79 18.16 22.26
CA LYS A 219 16.51 18.24 22.96
C LYS A 219 16.50 19.47 23.85
N ILE A 220 15.49 20.31 23.67
CA ILE A 220 15.34 21.56 24.40
C ILE A 220 14.11 21.45 25.30
N THR A 221 14.32 21.51 26.61
CA THR A 221 13.25 21.39 27.61
C THR A 221 12.86 22.78 28.13
N HIS A 222 11.57 23.09 28.20
CA HIS A 222 11.13 24.33 28.83
C HIS A 222 11.10 24.16 30.35
N PRO A 223 11.62 25.10 31.16
CA PRO A 223 11.68 24.96 32.63
C PRO A 223 10.34 24.72 33.33
N ARG A 224 9.23 25.19 32.71
CA ARG A 224 7.86 24.97 33.21
C ARG A 224 7.14 23.77 32.59
N ALA A 225 7.81 22.98 31.76
CA ALA A 225 7.18 21.80 31.15
C ALA A 225 6.89 20.73 32.22
N PRO A 226 5.71 20.10 32.22
CA PRO A 226 5.43 18.99 33.11
C PRO A 226 6.32 17.79 32.75
N TYR A 227 6.72 17.01 33.75
CA TYR A 227 7.40 15.75 33.54
C TYR A 227 6.39 14.71 33.06
N ILE A 228 6.50 14.31 31.80
CA ILE A 228 5.69 13.26 31.18
C ILE A 228 6.51 11.96 31.19
N GLY A 229 6.03 10.95 31.91
CA GLY A 229 6.68 9.64 31.97
C GLY A 229 6.74 8.92 30.61
N LYS A 230 7.42 7.77 30.57
CA LYS A 230 7.62 6.95 29.36
C LYS A 230 6.33 6.35 28.76
N GLY A 231 5.18 6.56 29.41
CA GLY A 231 3.90 5.95 29.08
C GLY A 231 3.82 4.48 29.50
N ARG A 232 2.68 3.84 29.19
CA ARG A 232 2.51 2.40 29.41
C ARG A 232 3.34 1.63 28.41
N TRP A 233 4.01 0.58 28.87
CA TRP A 233 4.75 -0.31 27.99
C TRP A 233 3.79 -1.10 27.11
N THR A 234 4.13 -1.26 25.84
CA THR A 234 3.46 -2.16 24.90
C THR A 234 4.50 -3.01 24.18
N MET A 235 4.24 -4.30 24.04
CA MET A 235 5.12 -5.24 23.34
C MET A 235 5.37 -4.76 21.91
N PRO A 236 6.63 -4.56 21.50
CA PRO A 236 6.93 -4.30 20.10
C PRO A 236 6.58 -5.50 19.21
N LEU A 237 5.79 -5.27 18.14
CA LEU A 237 5.31 -6.35 17.25
C LEU A 237 6.42 -7.18 16.60
N HIS A 238 7.64 -6.67 16.46
CA HIS A 238 8.76 -7.45 15.91
C HIS A 238 9.16 -8.63 16.80
N LEU A 239 8.81 -8.61 18.10
CA LEU A 239 9.05 -9.74 18.99
C LEU A 239 8.21 -10.98 18.63
N LEU A 240 7.16 -10.83 17.81
CA LEU A 240 6.42 -11.95 17.23
C LEU A 240 7.27 -12.83 16.29
N ARG A 241 8.48 -12.38 15.93
CA ARG A 241 9.46 -13.16 15.15
C ARG A 241 10.53 -13.82 16.03
N ASN A 242 10.54 -13.53 17.33
CA ASN A 242 11.55 -14.07 18.23
C ASN A 242 11.07 -15.42 18.77
N GLU A 243 11.48 -16.49 18.09
CA GLU A 243 11.06 -17.86 18.42
C GLU A 243 11.37 -18.27 19.86
N LYS A 244 12.51 -17.81 20.42
CA LYS A 244 12.89 -18.10 21.81
C LYS A 244 11.94 -17.42 22.81
N ALA A 245 11.64 -16.14 22.58
CA ALA A 245 10.71 -15.39 23.42
C ALA A 245 9.29 -15.98 23.37
N LEU A 246 8.86 -16.42 22.19
CA LEU A 246 7.56 -17.05 22.01
C LEU A 246 7.49 -18.43 22.67
N LYS A 247 8.55 -19.23 22.59
CA LYS A 247 8.61 -20.54 23.26
C LYS A 247 8.50 -20.41 24.78
N GLU A 248 9.28 -19.52 25.40
CA GLU A 248 9.19 -19.31 26.85
C GLU A 248 7.80 -18.79 27.27
N ALA A 249 7.14 -17.99 26.43
CA ALA A 249 5.80 -17.51 26.73
C ALA A 249 4.72 -18.59 26.56
N ASP A 250 4.88 -19.45 25.56
CA ASP A 250 4.04 -20.63 25.32
C ASP A 250 4.08 -21.61 26.50
N ASP A 251 5.28 -21.86 27.06
CA ASP A 251 5.46 -22.69 28.25
C ASP A 251 4.69 -22.14 29.47
N ILE A 252 4.60 -20.81 29.61
CA ILE A 252 3.79 -20.17 30.68
C ILE A 252 2.31 -20.42 30.45
N VAL A 253 1.82 -20.23 29.22
CA VAL A 253 0.40 -20.44 28.88
C VAL A 253 -0.02 -21.89 29.14
N LYS A 254 0.84 -22.86 28.81
CA LYS A 254 0.60 -24.29 29.07
C LYS A 254 0.49 -24.59 30.56
N ARG A 255 1.36 -24.00 31.39
CA ARG A 255 1.26 -24.10 32.86
C ARG A 255 -0.03 -23.47 33.38
N MET A 256 -0.39 -22.27 32.92
CA MET A 256 -1.65 -21.62 33.30
C MET A 256 -2.86 -22.51 32.98
N ALA A 257 -2.90 -23.12 31.79
CA ALA A 257 -3.97 -24.00 31.39
C ALA A 257 -4.08 -25.24 32.29
N SER A 258 -2.95 -25.78 32.78
CA SER A 258 -2.94 -26.86 33.77
C SER A 258 -3.51 -26.40 35.11
N GLU A 259 -3.02 -25.28 35.65
CA GLU A 259 -3.50 -24.71 36.91
C GLU A 259 -5.01 -24.41 36.88
N LEU A 260 -5.53 -23.93 35.75
CA LEU A 260 -6.95 -23.66 35.56
C LEU A 260 -7.82 -24.92 35.59
N LYS A 261 -7.32 -26.05 35.06
CA LYS A 261 -8.03 -27.34 35.12
C LYS A 261 -8.15 -27.84 36.56
N ASP A 262 -7.11 -27.63 37.37
CA ASP A 262 -7.08 -28.07 38.77
C ASP A 262 -8.02 -27.21 39.65
N ILE A 263 -8.07 -25.89 39.41
CA ILE A 263 -8.91 -24.93 40.16
C ILE A 263 -10.42 -25.12 39.92
N ALA A 264 -10.81 -25.69 38.78
CA ALA A 264 -12.21 -25.93 38.44
C ALA A 264 -12.97 -26.76 39.51
N SER A 265 -12.25 -27.47 40.37
CA SER A 265 -12.80 -28.29 41.45
C SER A 265 -12.80 -27.64 42.85
N MET A 266 -12.00 -26.59 43.10
CA MET A 266 -11.86 -25.92 44.41
C MET A 266 -11.47 -24.43 44.25
N ARG A 267 -12.45 -23.57 43.99
CA ARG A 267 -12.26 -22.11 43.93
C ARG A 267 -12.24 -21.50 45.33
N SER A 268 -11.25 -20.65 45.62
CA SER A 268 -11.21 -19.78 46.81
C SER A 268 -10.87 -18.33 46.42
N ASP A 269 -10.97 -17.40 47.39
CA ASP A 269 -10.59 -16.00 47.17
C ASP A 269 -9.09 -15.86 46.85
N GLU A 270 -8.25 -16.73 47.43
CA GLU A 270 -6.81 -16.79 47.21
C GLU A 270 -6.41 -17.62 45.98
N ASN A 271 -7.28 -18.52 45.51
CA ASN A 271 -7.00 -19.41 44.38
C ASN A 271 -8.19 -19.47 43.41
N ASN A 272 -8.18 -18.56 42.44
CA ASN A 272 -9.20 -18.45 41.41
C ASN A 272 -8.61 -18.23 40.00
N PRO A 273 -9.38 -18.50 38.94
CA PRO A 273 -8.93 -18.33 37.55
C PRO A 273 -8.40 -16.93 37.21
N GLN A 274 -8.97 -15.88 37.80
CA GLN A 274 -8.58 -14.50 37.54
C GLN A 274 -7.16 -14.21 38.05
N LEU A 275 -6.80 -14.72 39.23
CA LEU A 275 -5.47 -14.58 39.80
C LEU A 275 -4.41 -15.38 39.01
N VAL A 276 -4.73 -16.60 38.57
CA VAL A 276 -3.85 -17.38 37.67
C VAL A 276 -3.60 -16.63 36.37
N TYR A 277 -4.67 -16.11 35.76
CA TYR A 277 -4.57 -15.34 34.52
C TYR A 277 -3.74 -14.06 34.71
N ALA A 278 -3.96 -13.32 35.80
CA ALA A 278 -3.20 -12.11 36.11
C ALA A 278 -1.70 -12.38 36.31
N ARG A 279 -1.34 -13.39 37.12
CA ARG A 279 0.06 -13.79 37.37
C ARG A 279 0.75 -14.22 36.08
N GLY A 280 0.09 -15.07 35.29
CA GLY A 280 0.63 -15.56 34.01
C GLY A 280 0.90 -14.44 33.00
N LYS A 281 -0.01 -13.48 32.85
CA LYS A 281 0.20 -12.29 32.01
C LYS A 281 1.37 -11.43 32.48
N GLU A 282 1.57 -11.31 33.80
CA GLU A 282 2.70 -10.56 34.36
C GLU A 282 4.04 -11.25 34.04
N GLU A 283 4.09 -12.57 34.17
CA GLU A 283 5.26 -13.37 33.81
C GLU A 283 5.60 -13.26 32.31
N ILE A 284 4.61 -13.42 31.43
CA ILE A 284 4.77 -13.24 29.98
C ILE A 284 5.30 -11.85 29.68
N SER A 285 4.72 -10.82 30.29
CA SER A 285 5.17 -9.43 30.13
C SER A 285 6.62 -9.25 30.57
N ARG A 286 7.05 -9.90 31.65
CA ARG A 286 8.43 -9.86 32.15
C ARG A 286 9.42 -10.47 31.16
N ILE A 287 9.07 -11.62 30.55
CA ILE A 287 9.87 -12.27 29.52
C ILE A 287 9.97 -11.41 28.26
N LEU A 288 8.84 -10.94 27.75
CA LEU A 288 8.81 -10.09 26.56
C LEU A 288 9.61 -8.79 26.76
N ARG A 289 9.52 -8.17 27.93
CA ARG A 289 10.35 -7.01 28.31
C ARG A 289 11.84 -7.34 28.34
N ARG A 290 12.23 -8.51 28.86
CA ARG A 290 13.62 -8.98 28.88
C ARG A 290 14.20 -9.09 27.47
N TYR A 291 13.46 -9.70 26.55
CA TYR A 291 13.87 -9.82 25.15
C TYR A 291 13.86 -8.48 24.40
N ALA A 292 12.85 -7.62 24.64
CA ALA A 292 12.80 -6.27 24.09
C ALA A 292 14.04 -5.45 24.49
N ARG A 293 14.49 -5.58 25.74
CA ARG A 293 15.67 -4.90 26.29
C ARG A 293 17.00 -5.44 25.76
N ARG A 294 17.05 -6.65 25.19
CA ARG A 294 18.29 -7.25 24.65
C ARG A 294 18.41 -7.08 23.14
N SER A 295 17.33 -7.26 22.38
CA SER A 295 17.40 -7.32 20.91
C SER A 295 17.85 -6.01 20.26
N LEU A 296 17.38 -4.85 20.76
CA LEU A 296 17.71 -3.55 20.21
C LEU A 296 19.09 -3.05 20.68
N PRO A 297 19.45 -3.11 21.97
CA PRO A 297 20.77 -2.69 22.43
C PRO A 297 21.91 -3.54 21.86
N MET A 298 21.72 -4.83 21.59
CA MET A 298 22.76 -5.64 20.93
C MET A 298 23.05 -5.15 19.50
N LYS A 299 22.00 -4.81 18.73
CA LYS A 299 22.19 -4.24 17.37
C LYS A 299 22.82 -2.85 17.43
N GLN A 300 22.45 -2.03 18.42
CA GLN A 300 23.06 -0.71 18.66
C GLN A 300 24.52 -0.81 19.10
N ALA A 301 24.85 -1.76 19.99
CA ALA A 301 26.23 -2.03 20.41
C ALA A 301 27.08 -2.50 19.24
N LYS A 302 26.54 -3.38 18.38
CA LYS A 302 27.27 -3.82 17.18
C LYS A 302 27.49 -2.68 16.18
N MET A 303 26.53 -1.77 16.06
CA MET A 303 26.68 -0.56 15.25
C MET A 303 27.75 0.37 15.82
N ALA A 304 27.79 0.57 17.14
CA ALA A 304 28.81 1.39 17.80
C ALA A 304 30.22 0.78 17.67
N GLU A 305 30.34 -0.55 17.77
CA GLU A 305 31.60 -1.27 17.54
C GLU A 305 32.12 -1.06 16.10
N LEU A 306 31.24 -1.19 15.10
CA LEU A 306 31.59 -0.94 13.71
C LEU A 306 31.95 0.52 13.44
N GLN A 307 31.27 1.46 14.11
CA GLN A 307 31.59 2.88 14.02
C GLN A 307 32.98 3.17 14.59
N ALA A 308 33.31 2.61 15.76
CA ALA A 308 34.65 2.75 16.34
C ALA A 308 35.73 2.13 15.44
N SER A 309 35.47 0.97 14.82
CA SER A 309 36.39 0.37 13.85
C SER A 309 36.56 1.25 12.61
N LEU A 310 35.49 1.85 12.11
CA LEU A 310 35.54 2.78 10.98
C LEU A 310 36.41 4.00 11.30
N ASP A 311 36.20 4.62 12.46
CA ASP A 311 36.97 5.78 12.89
C ASP A 311 38.45 5.43 13.12
N ALA A 312 38.75 4.24 13.65
CA ALA A 312 40.12 3.75 13.80
C ALA A 312 40.82 3.52 12.45
N THR A 313 40.16 2.84 11.50
CA THR A 313 40.71 2.61 10.14
C THR A 313 40.97 3.92 9.42
N LEU A 314 40.08 4.90 9.56
CA LEU A 314 40.25 6.21 8.92
C LEU A 314 41.39 7.03 9.52
N CYS A 315 41.67 6.87 10.81
CA CYS A 315 42.78 7.52 11.52
C CYS A 315 44.14 6.81 11.34
N ASP A 316 44.16 5.60 10.79
CA ASP A 316 45.39 4.83 10.59
C ASP A 316 46.17 5.37 9.38
N SER A 317 47.29 6.05 9.65
CA SER A 317 48.20 6.59 8.64
C SER A 317 49.19 5.57 8.10
N THR A 318 49.20 4.34 8.64
CA THR A 318 50.11 3.26 8.21
C THR A 318 49.55 2.45 7.05
N LEU A 319 48.25 2.56 6.78
CA LEU A 319 47.57 1.91 5.65
C LEU A 319 47.77 2.68 4.35
N VAL A 320 47.95 1.93 3.26
CA VAL A 320 47.92 2.48 1.88
C VAL A 320 46.56 3.14 1.64
N GLU A 321 46.55 4.30 1.00
CA GLU A 321 45.37 5.17 0.88
C GLU A 321 44.15 4.44 0.29
N ASP A 322 44.35 3.62 -0.75
CA ASP A 322 43.30 2.83 -1.39
C ASP A 322 42.71 1.74 -0.47
N ASP A 323 43.56 1.00 0.26
CA ASP A 323 43.12 -0.07 1.17
C ASP A 323 42.34 0.49 2.37
N ARG A 324 42.76 1.65 2.86
CA ARG A 324 42.07 2.39 3.92
C ARG A 324 40.67 2.81 3.47
N LEU A 325 40.54 3.33 2.25
CA LEU A 325 39.26 3.77 1.68
C LEU A 325 38.31 2.59 1.42
N ILE A 326 38.82 1.47 0.89
CA ILE A 326 38.02 0.26 0.66
C ILE A 326 37.50 -0.31 1.98
N THR A 327 38.36 -0.42 2.98
CA THR A 327 37.99 -0.95 4.31
C THR A 327 36.97 -0.05 5.01
N ALA A 328 37.17 1.27 4.95
CA ALA A 328 36.21 2.24 5.46
C ALA A 328 34.84 2.14 4.76
N ALA A 329 34.82 2.02 3.43
CA ALA A 329 33.58 1.87 2.66
C ALA A 329 32.82 0.58 3.05
N LEU A 330 33.51 -0.54 3.26
CA LEU A 330 32.91 -1.80 3.70
C LEU A 330 32.33 -1.71 5.12
N LEU A 331 33.02 -1.05 6.05
CA LEU A 331 32.53 -0.82 7.41
C LEU A 331 31.29 0.08 7.40
N GLN A 332 31.32 1.18 6.62
CA GLN A 332 30.17 2.06 6.43
C GLN A 332 28.96 1.31 5.84
N GLN A 333 29.17 0.42 4.87
CA GLN A 333 28.10 -0.40 4.29
C GLN A 333 27.47 -1.35 5.32
N LYS A 334 28.28 -1.94 6.22
CA LYS A 334 27.78 -2.78 7.32
C LYS A 334 26.97 -1.98 8.34
N ILE A 335 27.40 -0.76 8.68
CA ILE A 335 26.68 0.17 9.56
C ILE A 335 25.32 0.51 8.93
N ILE A 336 25.31 0.89 7.64
CA ILE A 336 24.08 1.19 6.88
C ILE A 336 23.13 -0.01 6.90
N ARG A 337 23.63 -1.24 6.71
CA ARG A 337 22.81 -2.46 6.71
C ARG A 337 22.16 -2.74 8.06
N ILE A 338 22.91 -2.66 9.17
CA ILE A 338 22.34 -2.83 10.52
C ILE A 338 21.31 -1.74 10.82
N GLN A 339 21.59 -0.50 10.39
CA GLN A 339 20.68 0.62 10.51
C GLN A 339 19.40 0.40 9.69
N GLN A 340 19.51 -0.13 8.47
CA GLN A 340 18.38 -0.54 7.65
C GLN A 340 17.57 -1.64 8.35
N GLU A 341 18.18 -2.67 8.93
CA GLU A 341 17.43 -3.70 9.67
C GLU A 341 16.69 -3.16 10.91
N ILE A 342 17.29 -2.22 11.64
CA ILE A 342 16.65 -1.54 12.77
C ILE A 342 15.44 -0.73 12.28
N ASN A 343 15.58 -0.10 11.10
CA ASN A 343 14.57 0.77 10.51
C ASN A 343 13.48 0.02 9.73
N GLU A 344 13.78 -1.04 8.99
CA GLU A 344 12.84 -1.88 8.23
C GLU A 344 11.81 -2.54 9.14
N ASN A 345 12.23 -2.96 10.35
CA ASN A 345 11.30 -3.47 11.35
C ASN A 345 10.32 -2.41 11.89
N ARG A 346 10.54 -1.10 11.63
CA ARG A 346 9.71 0.03 12.08
C ARG A 346 9.09 0.86 10.94
N GLN A 347 9.68 0.89 9.75
CA GLN A 347 9.33 1.74 8.61
C GLN A 347 8.50 1.01 7.55
N THR A 348 8.75 -0.27 7.31
CA THR A 348 8.09 -1.03 6.24
C THR A 348 6.58 -1.10 6.47
N SER A 349 6.11 -1.05 7.72
CA SER A 349 4.66 -0.96 8.02
C SER A 349 4.03 0.41 7.73
N ASN A 350 4.79 1.51 7.69
CA ASN A 350 4.22 2.86 7.53
C ASN A 350 4.39 3.43 6.12
N LEU A 351 5.52 3.19 5.44
CA LEU A 351 5.79 3.77 4.11
C LEU A 351 5.24 2.88 2.98
N VAL A 352 5.24 1.56 3.17
CA VAL A 352 4.53 0.62 2.29
C VAL A 352 3.03 0.79 2.47
N ARG A 353 2.56 0.91 3.73
CA ARG A 353 1.17 1.27 4.00
C ARG A 353 0.82 2.65 3.46
N ALA A 354 1.71 3.64 3.55
CA ALA A 354 1.53 4.93 2.88
C ALA A 354 1.34 4.78 1.38
N LYS A 355 2.26 4.11 0.69
CA LYS A 355 2.19 3.93 -0.76
C LYS A 355 1.04 3.04 -1.23
N LEU A 356 0.63 2.04 -0.43
CA LEU A 356 -0.49 1.15 -0.74
C LEU A 356 -1.85 1.79 -0.44
N GLU A 357 -1.92 2.54 0.67
CA GLU A 357 -3.16 3.02 1.25
C GLU A 357 -3.40 4.52 0.98
N MET A 358 -2.44 5.31 0.42
CA MET A 358 -2.66 6.71 0.01
C MET A 358 -3.47 6.84 -1.29
N GLU A 359 -3.41 5.87 -2.19
CA GLU A 359 -4.13 5.89 -3.47
C GLU A 359 -5.47 5.12 -3.39
N THR A 360 -5.85 4.68 -2.18
CA THR A 360 -7.11 3.99 -1.90
C THR A 360 -7.82 4.69 -0.74
N VAL A 361 -9.16 4.72 -0.75
CA VAL A 361 -9.97 5.30 0.35
C VAL A 361 -9.90 4.36 1.57
N SER A 362 -8.77 4.42 2.26
CA SER A 362 -8.41 3.55 3.36
C SER A 362 -8.52 4.30 4.69
N LYS A 363 -8.59 3.56 5.82
CA LYS A 363 -8.48 4.16 7.15
C LYS A 363 -7.20 4.98 7.31
N TYR A 364 -6.12 4.62 6.62
CA TYR A 364 -4.86 5.37 6.63
C TYR A 364 -4.97 6.69 5.86
N TRP A 365 -5.56 6.69 4.66
CA TRP A 365 -5.84 7.89 3.86
C TRP A 365 -6.77 8.86 4.61
N MET A 366 -7.87 8.36 5.15
CA MET A 366 -8.78 9.15 5.98
C MET A 366 -8.06 9.75 7.21
N ASN A 367 -7.17 8.97 7.85
CA ASN A 367 -6.38 9.46 8.98
C ASN A 367 -5.29 10.48 8.62
N ILE A 368 -4.79 10.48 7.38
CA ILE A 368 -3.90 11.54 6.87
C ILE A 368 -4.68 12.85 6.73
N GLY A 369 -5.94 12.76 6.30
CA GLY A 369 -6.85 13.88 6.17
C GLY A 369 -7.36 14.46 7.50
N ASN A 370 -7.19 13.76 8.63
CA ASN A 370 -7.69 14.24 9.92
C ASN A 370 -6.67 15.18 10.59
N SER A 371 -7.10 16.38 10.95
CA SER A 371 -6.34 17.27 11.83
C SER A 371 -6.18 16.62 13.20
N ARG A 372 -4.95 16.60 13.72
CA ARG A 372 -4.66 16.14 15.07
C ARG A 372 -4.11 17.34 15.85
N PRO A 373 -4.89 17.95 16.75
CA PRO A 373 -4.32 18.95 17.61
C PRO A 373 -3.20 18.32 18.46
N PRO A 374 -2.17 19.09 18.84
CA PRO A 374 -1.19 18.63 19.82
C PRO A 374 -1.92 18.19 21.09
N ARG A 375 -1.38 17.18 21.79
CA ARG A 375 -2.01 16.62 23.00
C ARG A 375 -2.27 17.73 24.02
N ASP A 376 -3.51 17.88 24.45
CA ASP A 376 -3.84 18.66 25.64
C ASP A 376 -3.08 18.08 26.83
N THR A 377 -2.18 18.90 27.35
CA THR A 377 -1.26 18.50 28.42
C THR A 377 -1.56 19.38 29.62
N ILE A 378 -2.05 18.75 30.69
CA ILE A 378 -2.23 19.39 32.00
C ILE A 378 -0.83 19.83 32.47
N GLN A 379 -0.61 21.14 32.57
CA GLN A 379 0.71 21.71 32.90
C GLN A 379 1.04 21.54 34.39
N GLU A 380 0.03 21.70 35.25
CA GLU A 380 0.13 21.49 36.68
C GLU A 380 -1.23 21.06 37.24
N LEU A 381 -1.21 20.24 38.30
CA LEU A 381 -2.38 19.87 39.10
C LEU A 381 -2.18 20.43 40.49
N HIS A 382 -3.20 21.10 41.05
CA HIS A 382 -3.11 21.62 42.41
C HIS A 382 -3.48 20.52 43.39
N GLN A 383 -2.61 20.28 44.38
CA GLN A 383 -2.85 19.24 45.38
C GLN A 383 -4.05 19.61 46.26
N PRO A 384 -5.10 18.77 46.34
CA PRO A 384 -6.24 19.00 47.22
C PRO A 384 -5.80 19.17 48.68
N GLY A 385 -6.39 20.14 49.39
CA GLY A 385 -6.11 20.38 50.82
C GLY A 385 -4.76 21.06 51.14
N SER A 386 -3.95 21.41 50.14
CA SER A 386 -2.69 22.14 50.38
C SER A 386 -2.91 23.65 50.52
N ASN A 387 -2.31 24.27 51.55
CA ASN A 387 -2.32 25.72 51.73
C ASN A 387 -0.92 26.24 52.11
N PRO A 388 -0.24 27.04 51.25
CA PRO A 388 -0.70 27.52 49.94
C PRO A 388 -0.81 26.40 48.88
N PRO A 389 -1.55 26.62 47.78
CA PRO A 389 -1.77 25.61 46.74
C PRO A 389 -0.45 25.10 46.16
N ARG A 390 -0.16 23.82 46.39
CA ARG A 390 1.04 23.16 45.87
C ARG A 390 0.79 22.67 44.45
N ALA A 391 1.52 23.25 43.49
CA ALA A 391 1.48 22.83 42.09
C ALA A 391 2.32 21.56 41.86
N LEU A 392 1.65 20.46 41.52
CA LEU A 392 2.27 19.22 41.07
C LEU A 392 2.55 19.31 39.57
N ARG A 393 3.77 18.93 39.14
CA ARG A 393 4.23 18.99 37.73
C ARG A 393 4.68 17.65 37.16
N ARG A 394 4.65 16.60 37.98
CA ARG A 394 5.03 15.24 37.61
C ARG A 394 3.79 14.42 37.28
N SER A 395 3.67 13.93 36.05
CA SER A 395 2.48 13.22 35.57
C SER A 395 2.13 11.97 36.38
N ASP A 396 3.12 11.25 36.90
CA ASP A 396 2.92 10.11 37.79
C ASP A 396 2.29 10.54 39.13
N VAL A 397 2.85 11.58 39.76
CA VAL A 397 2.32 12.13 41.01
C VAL A 397 0.93 12.74 40.82
N MET A 398 0.69 13.42 39.68
CA MET A 398 -0.64 13.91 39.32
C MET A 398 -1.65 12.78 39.19
N ALA A 399 -1.28 11.68 38.53
CA ALA A 399 -2.15 10.53 38.32
C ALA A 399 -2.43 9.79 39.64
N GLU A 400 -1.42 9.63 40.50
CA GLU A 400 -1.59 9.09 41.85
C GLU A 400 -2.50 9.99 42.69
N THR A 401 -2.27 11.31 42.71
CA THR A 401 -3.12 12.26 43.45
C THR A 401 -4.56 12.23 42.95
N ALA A 402 -4.77 12.14 41.64
CA ALA A 402 -6.11 12.02 41.08
C ALA A 402 -6.77 10.67 41.43
N ARG A 403 -6.03 9.56 41.36
CA ARG A 403 -6.51 8.24 41.80
C ARG A 403 -6.91 8.28 43.26
N ASP A 404 -6.01 8.73 44.14
CA ASP A 404 -6.23 8.77 45.57
C ASP A 404 -7.46 9.63 45.89
N TYR A 405 -7.63 10.78 45.24
CA TYR A 405 -8.84 11.59 45.36
C TYR A 405 -10.14 10.83 44.99
N TYR A 406 -10.15 10.08 43.88
CA TYR A 406 -11.32 9.30 43.46
C TYR A 406 -11.55 8.02 44.27
N ASP A 407 -10.49 7.37 44.75
CA ASP A 407 -10.57 6.20 45.63
C ASP A 407 -11.08 6.63 47.02
N ASP A 408 -10.58 7.76 47.53
CA ASP A 408 -11.07 8.37 48.78
C ASP A 408 -12.53 8.82 48.65
N LEU A 409 -12.95 9.31 47.48
CA LEU A 409 -14.35 9.68 47.23
C LEU A 409 -15.30 8.48 47.38
N GLN A 410 -14.86 7.26 47.05
CA GLN A 410 -15.65 6.04 47.24
C GLN A 410 -15.80 5.66 48.72
N GLN A 411 -14.90 6.13 49.58
CA GLN A 411 -14.95 5.93 51.03
C GLN A 411 -15.68 7.06 51.76
N GLN A 412 -15.93 8.18 51.09
CA GLN A 412 -16.72 9.27 51.65
C GLN A 412 -18.21 8.91 51.58
N GLU A 413 -18.86 8.77 52.73
CA GLU A 413 -20.31 8.64 52.78
C GLU A 413 -20.97 9.86 52.15
N THR A 414 -21.62 9.64 51.01
CA THR A 414 -22.25 10.70 50.21
C THR A 414 -23.47 11.32 50.90
N PHE A 415 -24.05 10.62 51.88
CA PHE A 415 -25.22 11.05 52.66
C PHE A 415 -25.04 10.69 54.14
N PRO A 416 -24.17 11.39 54.87
CA PRO A 416 -23.88 11.07 56.28
C PRO A 416 -25.07 11.28 57.22
N GLU A 417 -26.14 11.93 56.73
CA GLU A 417 -27.38 12.18 57.47
C GLU A 417 -28.47 11.10 57.22
N MET A 418 -28.28 10.21 56.24
CA MET A 418 -29.20 9.09 56.00
C MET A 418 -28.74 7.86 56.76
N SER A 419 -29.65 7.24 57.52
CA SER A 419 -29.39 5.96 58.17
C SER A 419 -29.20 4.81 57.16
N GLU A 420 -28.51 3.73 57.55
CA GLU A 420 -28.37 2.54 56.69
C GLU A 420 -29.73 1.97 56.25
N ASP A 421 -30.73 2.06 57.13
CA ASP A 421 -32.09 1.59 56.86
C ASP A 421 -32.81 2.47 55.83
N GLU A 422 -32.74 3.79 55.95
CA GLU A 422 -33.28 4.72 54.93
C GLU A 422 -32.58 4.55 53.58
N ARG A 423 -31.26 4.29 53.59
CA ARG A 423 -30.51 4.04 52.35
C ARG A 423 -30.94 2.75 51.68
N LYS A 424 -31.19 1.69 52.45
CA LYS A 424 -31.76 0.43 51.95
C LYS A 424 -33.15 0.66 51.37
N GLU A 425 -34.02 1.37 52.08
CA GLU A 425 -35.38 1.65 51.64
C GLU A 425 -35.40 2.42 50.31
N VAL A 426 -34.58 3.47 50.20
CA VAL A 426 -34.44 4.24 48.94
C VAL A 426 -33.82 3.39 47.82
N THR A 427 -32.83 2.54 48.14
CA THR A 427 -32.24 1.64 47.14
C THR A 427 -33.26 0.61 46.66
N GLU A 428 -34.06 0.04 47.56
CA GLU A 428 -35.15 -0.88 47.24
C GLU A 428 -36.24 -0.19 46.43
N ASP A 429 -36.60 1.05 46.74
CA ASP A 429 -37.58 1.82 45.97
C ASP A 429 -37.09 2.16 44.56
N VAL A 430 -35.80 2.53 44.41
CA VAL A 430 -35.20 2.70 43.08
C VAL A 430 -35.12 1.38 42.32
N LEU A 431 -34.78 0.28 42.99
CA LEU A 431 -34.73 -1.05 42.38
C LEU A 431 -36.12 -1.59 42.03
N LYS A 432 -37.20 -1.18 42.71
CA LYS A 432 -38.59 -1.52 42.33
C LYS A 432 -39.02 -0.84 41.03
N GLU A 433 -38.52 0.37 40.75
CA GLU A 433 -38.79 1.11 39.51
C GLU A 433 -37.91 0.64 38.34
N ILE A 434 -36.89 -0.18 38.60
CA ILE A 434 -36.03 -0.80 37.59
C ILE A 434 -36.49 -2.25 37.45
N ASP A 435 -37.18 -2.59 36.36
CA ASP A 435 -37.58 -3.98 36.06
C ASP A 435 -36.31 -4.88 36.06
N PRO A 436 -36.12 -5.73 37.09
CA PRO A 436 -34.81 -6.32 37.37
C PRO A 436 -34.56 -7.60 36.57
N GLU A 437 -35.59 -8.12 35.89
CA GLU A 437 -35.50 -9.34 35.10
C GLU A 437 -35.30 -8.98 33.62
N PRO A 438 -34.10 -9.23 33.05
CA PRO A 438 -33.95 -9.21 31.61
C PRO A 438 -35.00 -10.15 31.00
N PRO A 439 -35.48 -9.89 29.77
CA PRO A 439 -36.38 -10.81 29.09
C PRO A 439 -35.87 -12.25 29.20
N PRO A 440 -36.73 -13.27 29.40
CA PRO A 440 -36.29 -14.65 29.60
C PRO A 440 -35.27 -15.13 28.55
N GLU A 441 -35.46 -14.71 27.31
CA GLU A 441 -34.57 -14.96 26.17
C GLU A 441 -33.14 -14.38 26.37
N THR A 442 -33.03 -13.21 27.01
CA THR A 442 -31.75 -12.56 27.33
C THR A 442 -31.04 -13.28 28.47
N LEU A 443 -31.76 -13.72 29.51
CA LEU A 443 -31.22 -14.54 30.59
C LEU A 443 -30.70 -15.89 30.08
N GLU A 444 -31.44 -16.51 29.16
CA GLU A 444 -31.03 -17.74 28.48
C GLU A 444 -29.73 -17.51 27.70
N SER A 445 -29.65 -16.44 26.89
CA SER A 445 -28.44 -16.07 26.14
C SER A 445 -27.22 -15.70 27.00
N LEU A 446 -27.42 -15.07 28.16
CA LEU A 446 -26.35 -14.71 29.09
C LEU A 446 -25.85 -15.90 29.92
N GLY A 447 -26.68 -16.93 30.04
CA GLY A 447 -26.36 -18.22 30.67
C GLY A 447 -25.65 -19.19 29.74
N GLU A 448 -25.65 -18.95 28.42
CA GLU A 448 -24.93 -19.77 27.46
C GLU A 448 -23.41 -19.69 27.68
N ILE A 449 -22.75 -20.84 27.60
CA ILE A 449 -21.30 -20.93 27.71
C ILE A 449 -20.70 -20.39 26.42
N LEU A 450 -19.80 -19.40 26.54
CA LEU A 450 -19.05 -18.88 25.39
C LEU A 450 -18.42 -20.02 24.58
N LEU A 451 -18.78 -20.08 23.30
CA LEU A 451 -18.25 -21.05 22.37
C LEU A 451 -16.85 -20.66 21.95
N TYR A 452 -16.07 -21.67 21.58
CA TYR A 452 -14.70 -21.49 21.15
C TYR A 452 -14.61 -20.61 19.88
N GLU A 453 -15.57 -20.77 18.97
CA GLU A 453 -15.70 -20.01 17.73
C GLU A 453 -15.94 -18.52 17.99
N GLU A 454 -16.76 -18.19 18.99
CA GLU A 454 -17.08 -16.81 19.38
C GLU A 454 -15.85 -16.09 19.93
N ILE A 455 -15.07 -16.79 20.76
CA ILE A 455 -13.80 -16.27 21.28
C ILE A 455 -12.82 -16.03 20.13
N LEU A 456 -12.76 -16.93 19.16
CA LEU A 456 -11.90 -16.80 17.98
C LEU A 456 -12.34 -15.63 17.08
N GLU A 457 -13.64 -15.43 16.88
CA GLU A 457 -14.18 -14.31 16.11
C GLU A 457 -13.93 -12.97 16.80
N ALA A 458 -14.09 -12.92 18.13
CA ALA A 458 -13.72 -11.77 18.95
C ALA A 458 -12.21 -11.45 18.83
N LEU A 459 -11.35 -12.48 18.83
CA LEU A 459 -9.90 -12.30 18.61
C LEU A 459 -9.57 -11.80 17.20
N LYS A 460 -10.29 -12.28 16.16
CA LYS A 460 -10.10 -11.85 14.77
C LYS A 460 -10.59 -10.42 14.52
N SER A 461 -11.66 -10.01 15.18
CA SER A 461 -12.27 -8.67 15.05
C SER A 461 -11.57 -7.59 15.87
N ALA A 462 -10.75 -7.98 16.86
CA ALA A 462 -10.03 -7.05 17.72
C ALA A 462 -9.09 -6.08 16.96
N ALA A 463 -9.00 -4.85 17.47
CA ALA A 463 -8.23 -3.79 16.83
C ALA A 463 -6.71 -4.06 16.87
N LYS A 464 -6.14 -4.30 15.69
CA LYS A 464 -4.70 -4.58 15.48
C LYS A 464 -3.78 -3.47 16.01
N GLY A 465 -2.63 -3.86 16.56
CA GLY A 465 -1.61 -2.97 17.12
C GLY A 465 -2.03 -2.27 18.42
N LYS A 466 -3.12 -2.71 19.04
CA LYS A 466 -3.55 -2.27 20.37
C LYS A 466 -3.39 -3.43 21.36
N ALA A 467 -3.16 -3.07 22.62
CA ALA A 467 -3.19 -3.98 23.75
C ALA A 467 -4.38 -3.59 24.64
N ALA A 468 -5.14 -4.57 25.10
CA ALA A 468 -6.13 -4.35 26.14
C ALA A 468 -5.48 -4.51 27.51
N GLY A 469 -5.78 -3.61 28.44
CA GLY A 469 -5.30 -3.70 29.82
C GLY A 469 -3.91 -3.10 30.07
N LEU A 470 -3.39 -3.37 31.27
CA LEU A 470 -2.16 -2.79 31.82
C LEU A 470 -0.88 -3.55 31.41
N ASP A 471 -1.01 -4.78 30.94
CA ASP A 471 0.12 -5.66 30.60
C ASP A 471 0.86 -5.24 29.32
N GLY A 472 0.14 -4.65 28.36
CA GLY A 472 0.70 -4.14 27.11
C GLY A 472 0.93 -5.22 26.05
N ILE A 473 0.30 -6.38 26.17
CA ILE A 473 0.38 -7.48 25.21
C ILE A 473 -0.67 -7.28 24.10
N PRO A 474 -0.26 -7.17 22.83
CA PRO A 474 -1.16 -6.91 21.72
C PRO A 474 -1.95 -8.16 21.32
N TYR A 475 -3.12 -7.97 20.72
CA TYR A 475 -3.99 -9.07 20.26
C TYR A 475 -3.28 -10.05 19.30
N GLU A 476 -2.35 -9.56 18.48
CA GLU A 476 -1.57 -10.39 17.56
C GLU A 476 -0.71 -11.45 18.25
N PHE A 477 -0.31 -11.23 19.50
CA PHE A 477 0.44 -12.21 20.27
C PHE A 477 -0.44 -13.42 20.61
N TRP A 478 -1.65 -13.18 21.09
CA TRP A 478 -2.62 -14.23 21.45
C TRP A 478 -3.06 -15.02 20.22
N LEU A 479 -3.34 -14.33 19.11
CA LEU A 479 -3.68 -14.98 17.85
C LEU A 479 -2.53 -15.85 17.31
N LEU A 480 -1.28 -15.41 17.50
CA LEU A 480 -0.12 -16.17 17.05
C LEU A 480 0.12 -17.42 17.89
N LEU A 481 -0.03 -17.34 19.21
CA LEU A 481 0.06 -18.53 20.08
C LEU A 481 -1.04 -19.53 19.74
N TYR A 482 -2.28 -19.05 19.61
CA TYR A 482 -3.43 -19.84 19.17
C TYR A 482 -3.12 -20.61 17.87
N ASN A 483 -2.64 -19.91 16.84
CA ASN A 483 -2.35 -20.52 15.54
C ASN A 483 -1.21 -21.55 15.58
N ARG A 484 -0.31 -21.49 16.58
CA ARG A 484 0.78 -22.45 16.74
C ARG A 484 0.34 -23.72 17.46
N ASP A 485 -0.48 -23.59 18.50
CA ASP A 485 -1.01 -24.72 19.26
C ASP A 485 -2.14 -25.44 18.49
N PHE A 486 -3.09 -24.71 17.89
CA PHE A 486 -4.23 -25.28 17.15
C PHE A 486 -3.80 -26.12 15.94
N ALA A 487 -2.69 -25.77 15.30
CA ALA A 487 -2.27 -26.45 14.09
C ALA A 487 -1.64 -27.82 14.35
N TRP A 488 -0.94 -28.05 15.48
CA TRP A 488 0.04 -29.16 15.56
C TRP A 488 0.16 -29.94 16.87
N ASP A 489 -0.74 -29.78 17.84
CA ASP A 489 -0.83 -30.72 18.99
C ASP A 489 0.53 -31.05 19.64
N ASN A 490 1.36 -30.03 19.88
CA ASN A 490 2.72 -30.13 20.44
C ASN A 490 3.78 -30.90 19.63
N GLN A 491 3.58 -31.19 18.33
CA GLN A 491 4.65 -31.71 17.49
C GLN A 491 5.59 -30.57 17.06
N GLY A 492 6.75 -30.46 17.70
CA GLY A 492 7.75 -29.38 17.52
C GLY A 492 8.32 -29.18 16.10
N LYS A 493 7.87 -29.93 15.11
CA LYS A 493 8.02 -29.64 13.67
C LYS A 493 6.64 -29.70 13.03
N ALA A 494 6.26 -28.63 12.32
CA ALA A 494 5.07 -28.62 11.47
C ALA A 494 5.11 -29.83 10.51
N PRO A 495 4.24 -30.84 10.70
CA PRO A 495 4.12 -32.04 9.85
C PRO A 495 3.69 -31.70 8.41
N VAL A 496 3.01 -30.58 8.22
CA VAL A 496 2.50 -30.15 6.91
C VAL A 496 3.05 -28.76 6.60
N ASN A 497 3.42 -28.55 5.34
CA ASN A 497 4.06 -27.31 4.93
C ASN A 497 3.10 -26.10 5.05
N THR A 498 3.67 -24.90 5.16
CA THR A 498 2.92 -23.63 5.24
C THR A 498 1.99 -23.37 4.06
N THR A 499 2.24 -23.98 2.89
CA THR A 499 1.38 -23.86 1.70
C THR A 499 0.04 -24.57 1.90
N ILE A 500 0.03 -25.72 2.57
CA ILE A 500 -1.21 -26.45 2.90
C ILE A 500 -1.94 -25.74 4.05
N LEU A 501 -1.22 -25.20 5.03
CA LEU A 501 -1.83 -24.36 6.09
C LEU A 501 -2.47 -23.07 5.54
N ALA A 502 -1.91 -22.51 4.46
CA ALA A 502 -2.45 -21.32 3.80
C ALA A 502 -3.59 -21.63 2.82
N ALA A 503 -3.85 -22.90 2.51
CA ALA A 503 -4.90 -23.30 1.58
C ALA A 503 -6.31 -22.98 2.14
N PRO A 504 -7.33 -22.85 1.26
CA PRO A 504 -8.72 -22.71 1.67
C PRO A 504 -9.18 -23.83 2.61
N ILE A 505 -10.12 -23.51 3.51
CA ILE A 505 -10.67 -24.47 4.49
C ILE A 505 -11.28 -25.70 3.78
N GLN A 506 -11.96 -25.47 2.66
CA GLN A 506 -12.55 -26.50 1.79
C GLN A 506 -11.52 -27.48 1.20
N ASP A 507 -10.24 -27.10 1.10
CA ASP A 507 -9.15 -27.95 0.59
C ASP A 507 -8.32 -28.59 1.72
N GLY A 508 -8.80 -28.48 2.97
CA GLY A 508 -8.13 -28.99 4.17
C GLY A 508 -7.07 -28.05 4.76
N GLY A 509 -7.02 -26.79 4.32
CA GLY A 509 -6.11 -25.77 4.87
C GLY A 509 -6.71 -24.93 6.01
N LEU A 510 -5.88 -24.10 6.66
CA LEU A 510 -6.29 -23.20 7.75
C LEU A 510 -6.45 -21.74 7.31
N GLN A 511 -6.33 -21.47 6.00
CA GLN A 511 -6.38 -20.13 5.42
C GLN A 511 -5.39 -19.15 6.08
N LEU A 512 -4.24 -19.66 6.52
CA LEU A 512 -3.20 -18.88 7.18
C LEU A 512 -2.55 -17.87 6.20
N LEU A 513 -2.17 -16.69 6.68
CA LEU A 513 -1.60 -15.63 5.82
C LEU A 513 -0.26 -16.06 5.19
N ASP A 514 -0.25 -16.28 3.88
CA ASP A 514 0.97 -16.50 3.11
C ASP A 514 1.65 -15.15 2.74
N ILE A 515 2.83 -14.92 3.30
CA ILE A 515 3.63 -13.69 3.09
C ILE A 515 4.16 -13.62 1.65
N ALA A 516 4.50 -14.76 1.04
CA ALA A 516 4.95 -14.79 -0.35
C ALA A 516 3.79 -14.42 -1.29
N MET A 517 2.61 -14.99 -1.06
CA MET A 517 1.39 -14.60 -1.80
C MET A 517 1.00 -13.14 -1.57
N ARG A 518 1.19 -12.60 -0.38
CA ARG A 518 0.99 -11.18 -0.13
C ARG A 518 1.96 -10.31 -0.94
N ASN A 519 3.23 -10.67 -1.01
CA ASN A 519 4.22 -9.93 -1.79
C ASN A 519 3.91 -9.99 -3.29
N ASP A 520 3.49 -11.15 -3.77
CA ASP A 520 3.07 -11.32 -5.15
C ASP A 520 1.80 -10.50 -5.44
N ALA A 521 0.82 -10.46 -4.53
CA ALA A 521 -0.35 -9.59 -4.65
C ALA A 521 0.02 -8.10 -4.73
N ILE A 522 1.07 -7.65 -4.02
CA ILE A 522 1.59 -6.29 -4.14
C ILE A 522 2.13 -6.03 -5.55
N GLU A 523 2.88 -6.97 -6.12
CA GLU A 523 3.37 -6.87 -7.50
C GLU A 523 2.22 -6.93 -8.51
N VAL A 524 1.16 -7.71 -8.26
CA VAL A 524 -0.07 -7.73 -9.07
C VAL A 524 -0.72 -6.35 -9.10
N MET A 525 -0.77 -5.61 -7.98
CA MET A 525 -1.31 -4.25 -7.98
C MET A 525 -0.47 -3.29 -8.82
N LYS A 526 0.86 -3.43 -8.82
CA LYS A 526 1.74 -2.65 -9.71
C LYS A 526 1.53 -3.02 -11.17
N LEU A 527 1.36 -4.31 -11.44
CA LEU A 527 1.06 -4.84 -12.77
C LEU A 527 -0.27 -4.29 -13.29
N LYS A 528 -1.33 -4.30 -12.46
CA LYS A 528 -2.63 -3.68 -12.78
C LYS A 528 -2.49 -2.21 -13.18
N SER A 529 -1.72 -1.43 -12.41
CA SER A 529 -1.45 -0.03 -12.73
C SER A 529 -0.68 0.14 -14.06
N TYR A 530 0.28 -0.74 -14.34
CA TYR A 530 1.05 -0.75 -15.60
C TYR A 530 0.21 -1.18 -16.83
N LEU A 531 -0.80 -2.02 -16.62
CA LEU A 531 -1.68 -2.55 -17.67
C LEU A 531 -2.91 -1.66 -17.97
N LYS A 532 -3.06 -0.50 -17.32
CA LYS A 532 -3.99 0.54 -17.77
C LYS A 532 -3.52 1.10 -19.11
N LEU A 533 -4.17 0.72 -20.20
CA LEU A 533 -3.84 1.08 -21.59
C LEU A 533 -4.80 2.15 -22.17
N ASP A 534 -5.59 2.77 -21.31
CA ASP A 534 -6.56 3.83 -21.63
C ASP A 534 -6.01 5.23 -21.27
N GLY A 535 -6.89 6.25 -21.29
CA GLY A 535 -6.55 7.63 -20.96
C GLY A 535 -6.06 7.84 -19.51
N GLU A 536 -6.26 6.87 -18.61
CA GLU A 536 -5.77 6.89 -17.23
C GLU A 536 -4.38 6.25 -17.08
N ARG A 537 -3.72 5.88 -18.20
CA ARG A 537 -2.40 5.25 -18.18
C ARG A 537 -1.37 6.13 -17.44
N PRO A 538 -0.75 5.63 -16.36
CA PRO A 538 0.23 6.42 -15.60
C PRO A 538 1.45 6.79 -16.44
N LYS A 539 1.97 8.02 -16.30
CA LYS A 539 3.21 8.47 -16.97
C LYS A 539 4.40 7.51 -16.75
N ALA A 540 4.48 6.91 -15.55
CA ALA A 540 5.51 5.93 -15.21
C ALA A 540 5.43 4.64 -16.04
N ALA A 541 4.25 4.26 -16.56
CA ALA A 541 4.09 3.08 -17.42
C ALA A 541 4.82 3.28 -18.77
N TYR A 542 4.71 4.45 -19.38
CA TYR A 542 5.43 4.79 -20.62
C TYR A 542 6.96 4.72 -20.45
N VAL A 543 7.48 5.19 -19.31
CA VAL A 543 8.91 5.08 -18.99
C VAL A 543 9.32 3.61 -18.84
N LYS A 544 8.49 2.79 -18.18
CA LYS A 544 8.72 1.34 -18.06
C LYS A 544 8.72 0.67 -19.43
N ASP A 545 7.82 1.02 -20.34
CA ASP A 545 7.80 0.51 -21.73
C ASP A 545 9.14 0.80 -22.41
N ILE A 546 9.64 2.04 -22.35
CA ILE A 546 10.95 2.42 -22.92
C ILE A 546 12.09 1.59 -22.31
N ILE A 547 12.10 1.40 -20.98
CA ILE A 547 13.12 0.61 -20.30
C ILE A 547 13.06 -0.85 -20.73
N ILE A 548 11.86 -1.46 -20.73
CA ILE A 548 11.65 -2.85 -21.15
C ILE A 548 12.13 -3.03 -22.59
N ASN A 549 11.73 -2.13 -23.49
CA ASN A 549 12.05 -2.18 -24.91
C ASN A 549 13.57 -2.12 -25.19
N ARG A 550 14.34 -1.40 -24.36
CA ARG A 550 15.82 -1.37 -24.47
C ARG A 550 16.48 -2.72 -24.18
N HIS A 551 15.83 -3.58 -23.39
CA HIS A 551 16.35 -4.86 -22.92
C HIS A 551 15.82 -6.08 -23.70
N ILE A 552 15.11 -5.84 -24.81
CA ILE A 552 14.72 -6.88 -25.76
C ILE A 552 15.98 -7.54 -26.36
N LYS A 553 15.94 -8.86 -26.57
CA LYS A 553 17.05 -9.66 -27.12
C LYS A 553 17.57 -9.04 -28.44
N LYS A 554 18.90 -9.00 -28.61
CA LYS A 554 19.56 -8.53 -29.84
C LYS A 554 19.07 -9.34 -31.06
N GLY A 555 18.68 -8.65 -32.14
CA GLY A 555 18.24 -9.27 -33.41
C GLY A 555 16.75 -9.10 -33.74
N LEU A 556 15.93 -8.60 -32.81
CA LEU A 556 14.54 -8.20 -33.10
C LEU A 556 14.50 -6.81 -33.76
N PRO A 557 13.66 -6.58 -34.80
CA PRO A 557 13.59 -5.28 -35.47
C PRO A 557 13.08 -4.21 -34.50
N ARG A 558 13.98 -3.32 -34.06
CA ARG A 558 13.64 -2.15 -33.25
C ARG A 558 12.89 -1.14 -34.14
N THR A 559 11.57 -1.17 -34.06
CA THR A 559 10.67 -0.25 -34.76
C THR A 559 9.90 0.59 -33.76
N ALA A 560 9.31 1.70 -34.21
CA ALA A 560 8.39 2.51 -33.39
C ALA A 560 7.17 1.70 -32.89
N ALA A 561 6.86 0.58 -33.56
CA ALA A 561 5.77 -0.33 -33.23
C ALA A 561 6.04 -1.33 -32.08
N ILE A 562 7.17 -1.22 -31.37
CA ILE A 562 7.39 -1.95 -30.13
C ILE A 562 6.72 -1.16 -29.01
N ALA A 563 5.54 -1.60 -28.58
CA ALA A 563 4.71 -0.88 -27.62
C ALA A 563 4.77 -1.49 -26.23
N ASN A 564 4.33 -2.74 -26.09
CA ASN A 564 4.11 -3.37 -24.79
C ASN A 564 4.27 -4.90 -24.89
N THR A 565 4.99 -5.48 -23.93
CA THR A 565 5.31 -6.92 -23.92
C THR A 565 4.08 -7.83 -23.76
N PHE A 566 2.93 -7.31 -23.29
CA PHE A 566 1.68 -8.05 -23.13
C PHE A 566 0.78 -7.98 -24.36
N LEU A 567 1.10 -7.13 -25.34
CA LEU A 567 0.38 -7.01 -26.61
C LEU A 567 1.13 -7.68 -27.77
N GLN A 568 2.31 -8.24 -27.52
CA GLN A 568 3.22 -8.76 -28.55
C GLN A 568 3.92 -10.04 -28.05
N THR A 569 4.45 -10.85 -28.97
CA THR A 569 5.01 -12.18 -28.67
C THR A 569 6.46 -12.20 -28.16
N TRP A 570 7.12 -11.04 -28.05
CA TRP A 570 8.49 -10.97 -27.55
C TRP A 570 8.50 -10.86 -26.02
N SER A 571 9.63 -11.27 -25.42
CA SER A 571 9.83 -11.21 -23.97
C SER A 571 11.24 -10.73 -23.61
N VAL A 572 11.37 -10.23 -22.39
CA VAL A 572 12.64 -9.79 -21.79
C VAL A 572 13.05 -10.72 -20.65
N ASN A 573 14.34 -10.81 -20.36
CA ASN A 573 14.82 -11.59 -19.23
C ASN A 573 14.44 -10.89 -17.91
N SER A 574 13.57 -11.49 -17.10
CA SER A 574 13.17 -11.01 -15.77
C SER A 574 13.76 -11.83 -14.61
N GLN A 575 14.67 -12.77 -14.91
CA GLN A 575 15.30 -13.67 -13.94
C GLN A 575 16.49 -13.00 -13.23
N LYS A 576 17.13 -13.69 -12.27
CA LYS A 576 18.17 -13.14 -11.38
C LYS A 576 19.33 -12.42 -12.09
N ASN A 577 19.67 -12.81 -13.32
CA ASN A 577 20.76 -12.20 -14.11
C ASN A 577 20.27 -11.08 -15.05
N THR A 578 19.11 -10.47 -14.75
CA THR A 578 18.56 -9.39 -15.56
C THR A 578 19.31 -8.08 -15.36
N GLN A 579 19.41 -7.28 -16.42
CA GLN A 579 19.86 -5.89 -16.37
C GLN A 579 18.68 -4.92 -16.11
N LEU A 580 17.45 -5.43 -16.05
CA LEU A 580 16.28 -4.62 -15.72
C LEU A 580 16.35 -4.15 -14.26
N PRO A 581 15.87 -2.93 -13.96
CA PRO A 581 15.64 -2.51 -12.58
C PRO A 581 14.80 -3.54 -11.82
N GLN A 582 15.20 -3.86 -10.59
CA GLN A 582 14.62 -4.96 -9.79
C GLN A 582 13.09 -4.87 -9.66
N HIS A 583 12.54 -3.66 -9.56
CA HIS A 583 11.10 -3.44 -9.46
C HIS A 583 10.33 -3.79 -10.75
N ILE A 584 10.92 -3.59 -11.93
CA ILE A 584 10.33 -4.00 -13.21
C ILE A 584 10.47 -5.52 -13.37
N ALA A 585 11.64 -6.05 -13.02
CA ALA A 585 11.89 -7.49 -13.09
C ALA A 585 10.95 -8.30 -12.18
N SER A 586 10.67 -7.81 -10.97
CA SER A 586 9.74 -8.44 -10.03
C SER A 586 8.30 -8.45 -10.58
N MET A 587 7.84 -7.30 -11.07
CA MET A 587 6.50 -7.15 -11.68
C MET A 587 6.33 -8.10 -12.89
N LEU A 588 7.31 -8.16 -13.79
CA LEU A 588 7.26 -9.05 -14.96
C LEU A 588 7.37 -10.53 -14.57
N ARG A 589 8.10 -10.86 -13.49
CA ARG A 589 8.17 -12.23 -12.98
C ARG A 589 6.82 -12.68 -12.43
N VAL A 590 6.16 -11.85 -11.63
CA VAL A 590 4.82 -12.12 -11.11
C VAL A 590 3.80 -12.24 -12.23
N ALA A 591 3.89 -11.37 -13.25
CA ALA A 591 3.06 -11.47 -14.44
C ALA A 591 3.23 -12.83 -15.15
N ALA A 592 4.47 -13.32 -15.27
CA ALA A 592 4.77 -14.63 -15.85
C ALA A 592 4.30 -15.79 -14.96
N THR A 593 4.53 -15.71 -13.64
CA THR A 593 4.09 -16.72 -12.66
C THR A 593 2.59 -16.96 -12.74
N TYR A 594 1.80 -15.90 -12.89
CA TYR A 594 0.34 -15.98 -12.98
C TYR A 594 -0.21 -15.89 -14.41
N ASN A 595 0.64 -16.10 -15.42
CA ASN A 595 0.25 -16.13 -16.83
C ASN A 595 -0.64 -14.93 -17.24
N THR A 596 -0.17 -13.72 -16.96
CA THR A 596 -0.87 -12.48 -17.32
C THR A 596 -0.77 -12.24 -18.82
N ARG A 597 -1.90 -12.03 -19.48
CA ARG A 597 -1.99 -11.83 -20.93
C ARG A 597 -3.28 -11.09 -21.32
N LEU A 598 -3.32 -10.59 -22.55
CA LEU A 598 -4.57 -10.16 -23.18
C LEU A 598 -5.39 -11.40 -23.55
N ASP A 599 -6.55 -11.59 -22.92
CA ASP A 599 -7.45 -12.72 -23.17
C ASP A 599 -8.92 -12.27 -23.14
N MET A 600 -9.44 -11.95 -24.32
CA MET A 600 -10.79 -11.43 -24.53
C MET A 600 -11.67 -12.54 -25.10
N LEU A 601 -12.90 -12.76 -24.64
CA LEU A 601 -13.75 -13.81 -25.25
C LEU A 601 -14.26 -13.39 -26.65
N SER A 602 -14.69 -12.14 -26.78
CA SER A 602 -15.17 -11.55 -28.04
C SER A 602 -14.67 -10.10 -28.16
N PRO A 603 -13.45 -9.87 -28.69
CA PRO A 603 -12.90 -8.52 -28.81
C PRO A 603 -13.68 -7.70 -29.84
N SER A 604 -13.94 -6.42 -29.53
CA SER A 604 -14.56 -5.48 -30.47
C SER A 604 -13.61 -5.13 -31.63
N GLN A 605 -14.17 -4.73 -32.77
CA GLN A 605 -13.41 -4.24 -33.92
C GLN A 605 -12.48 -3.06 -33.54
N THR A 606 -12.94 -2.20 -32.64
CA THR A 606 -12.16 -1.07 -32.10
C THR A 606 -10.90 -1.55 -31.37
N VAL A 607 -11.00 -2.59 -30.55
CA VAL A 607 -9.83 -3.16 -29.86
C VAL A 607 -8.92 -3.89 -30.84
N GLN A 608 -9.47 -4.70 -31.74
CA GLN A 608 -8.70 -5.44 -32.74
C GLN A 608 -7.80 -4.49 -33.56
N ARG A 609 -8.31 -3.31 -33.94
CA ARG A 609 -7.55 -2.30 -34.67
C ARG A 609 -6.38 -1.70 -33.89
N GLN A 610 -6.46 -1.63 -32.56
CA GLN A 610 -5.43 -1.01 -31.71
C GLN A 610 -4.22 -1.93 -31.45
N ILE A 611 -4.35 -3.24 -31.68
CA ILE A 611 -3.29 -4.20 -31.35
C ILE A 611 -2.11 -4.03 -32.31
N PRO A 612 -0.86 -4.01 -31.83
CA PRO A 612 0.33 -3.97 -32.69
C PRO A 612 0.39 -5.15 -33.67
N ILE A 613 0.53 -4.88 -34.96
CA ILE A 613 0.54 -5.92 -36.00
C ILE A 613 1.89 -6.65 -36.10
N TRP A 614 2.97 -5.99 -35.70
CA TRP A 614 4.29 -6.59 -35.65
C TRP A 614 4.45 -7.37 -34.34
N HIS A 615 4.96 -8.60 -34.42
CA HIS A 615 4.96 -9.52 -33.28
C HIS A 615 3.55 -9.79 -32.69
N HIS A 616 2.50 -9.69 -33.52
CA HIS A 616 1.14 -9.96 -33.12
C HIS A 616 0.97 -11.42 -32.68
N PHE A 617 0.31 -11.65 -31.54
CA PHE A 617 0.15 -12.98 -30.94
C PHE A 617 -0.80 -13.90 -31.71
N GLY A 618 -1.80 -13.35 -32.40
CA GLY A 618 -2.65 -14.08 -33.35
C GLY A 618 -1.99 -14.46 -34.70
N LEU A 619 -0.67 -14.29 -34.87
CA LEU A 619 0.06 -14.77 -36.07
C LEU A 619 0.79 -16.08 -35.77
N THR A 620 0.71 -17.06 -36.67
CA THR A 620 1.48 -18.31 -36.53
C THR A 620 3.00 -18.09 -36.60
N MET A 621 3.77 -18.85 -35.81
CA MET A 621 5.23 -18.68 -35.66
C MET A 621 6.01 -18.76 -36.98
N ALA A 622 5.54 -19.54 -37.97
CA ALA A 622 6.17 -19.65 -39.29
C ALA A 622 6.10 -18.33 -40.09
N LYS A 623 5.07 -17.52 -39.86
CA LYS A 623 4.83 -16.24 -40.56
C LYS A 623 5.51 -15.05 -39.86
N GLN A 624 5.82 -15.17 -38.58
CA GLN A 624 6.56 -14.16 -37.80
C GLN A 624 8.04 -14.00 -38.24
N LYS A 625 8.63 -14.97 -38.98
CA LYS A 625 10.05 -14.92 -39.40
C LYS A 625 10.36 -14.03 -40.62
N ARG A 626 9.37 -13.32 -41.20
CA ARG A 626 9.52 -12.60 -42.49
C ARG A 626 9.56 -11.06 -42.40
N TYR A 627 9.80 -10.50 -41.21
CA TYR A 627 9.82 -9.05 -41.01
C TYR A 627 10.98 -8.32 -41.73
N GLY A 628 12.07 -9.01 -42.06
CA GLY A 628 13.24 -8.41 -42.72
C GLY A 628 13.10 -8.13 -44.22
N SER A 629 11.96 -8.45 -44.86
CA SER A 629 11.79 -8.21 -46.30
C SER A 629 11.66 -6.71 -46.63
N LYS A 630 12.17 -6.28 -47.80
CA LYS A 630 12.10 -4.87 -48.26
C LYS A 630 10.69 -4.28 -48.22
N ILE A 631 9.67 -5.10 -48.47
CA ILE A 631 8.26 -4.67 -48.44
C ILE A 631 7.79 -4.45 -47.00
N CYS A 632 8.15 -5.33 -46.06
CA CYS A 632 7.83 -5.12 -44.64
C CYS A 632 8.56 -3.90 -44.07
N GLN A 633 9.83 -3.69 -44.45
CA GLN A 633 10.56 -2.48 -44.08
C GLN A 633 9.91 -1.21 -44.66
N CYS A 634 9.37 -1.28 -45.88
CA CYS A 634 8.57 -0.20 -46.47
C CYS A 634 7.30 0.05 -45.64
N LEU A 635 6.55 -0.99 -45.27
CA LEU A 635 5.36 -0.85 -44.43
C LEU A 635 5.66 -0.22 -43.05
N MET A 636 6.76 -0.62 -42.41
CA MET A 636 7.18 -0.08 -41.12
C MET A 636 7.69 1.37 -41.22
N ASN A 637 8.63 1.64 -42.12
CA ASN A 637 9.39 2.89 -42.10
C ASN A 637 8.78 3.99 -42.99
N ILE A 638 8.12 3.61 -44.09
CA ILE A 638 7.55 4.56 -45.06
C ILE A 638 6.05 4.73 -44.82
N HIS A 639 5.31 3.62 -44.69
CA HIS A 639 3.87 3.71 -44.44
C HIS A 639 3.52 3.92 -42.96
N GLN A 640 4.51 3.81 -42.06
CA GLN A 640 4.34 3.96 -40.60
C GLN A 640 3.23 3.07 -40.05
N VAL A 641 3.17 1.83 -40.53
CA VAL A 641 2.20 0.85 -40.03
C VAL A 641 2.67 0.35 -38.67
N GLU A 642 1.87 0.54 -37.62
CA GLU A 642 2.18 0.07 -36.27
C GLU A 642 1.13 -0.93 -35.77
N THR A 643 -0.15 -0.68 -36.08
CA THR A 643 -1.30 -1.44 -35.58
C THR A 643 -1.97 -2.28 -36.67
N ALA A 644 -2.85 -3.20 -36.26
CA ALA A 644 -3.68 -3.96 -37.20
C ALA A 644 -4.63 -3.04 -37.99
N GLY A 645 -5.13 -1.95 -37.39
CA GLY A 645 -5.94 -0.95 -38.08
C GLY A 645 -5.16 -0.16 -39.14
N ASP A 646 -3.87 0.14 -38.89
CA ASP A 646 -3.01 0.73 -39.92
C ASP A 646 -2.81 -0.23 -41.11
N MET A 647 -2.64 -1.52 -40.81
CA MET A 647 -2.49 -2.56 -41.82
C MET A 647 -3.77 -2.71 -42.64
N GLU A 648 -4.95 -2.71 -41.99
CA GLU A 648 -6.27 -2.71 -42.63
C GLU A 648 -6.43 -1.53 -43.58
N ARG A 649 -6.10 -0.31 -43.13
CA ARG A 649 -6.17 0.91 -43.94
C ARG A 649 -5.34 0.80 -45.22
N VAL A 650 -4.13 0.23 -45.14
CA VAL A 650 -3.26 0.01 -46.32
C VAL A 650 -3.80 -1.09 -47.23
N ALA A 651 -4.43 -2.14 -46.69
CA ALA A 651 -4.99 -3.24 -47.47
C ALA A 651 -6.31 -2.87 -48.18
N ARG A 652 -7.15 -2.03 -47.56
CA ARG A 652 -8.50 -1.65 -48.02
C ARG A 652 -8.53 -1.12 -49.46
N ARG A 653 -7.47 -0.45 -49.91
CA ARG A 653 -7.38 0.06 -51.29
C ARG A 653 -7.42 -1.03 -52.37
N LEU A 654 -7.14 -2.30 -52.01
CA LEU A 654 -7.25 -3.40 -52.97
C LEU A 654 -8.71 -3.68 -53.36
N ASP A 655 -9.65 -3.28 -52.52
CA ASP A 655 -11.09 -3.42 -52.73
C ASP A 655 -11.70 -2.17 -53.39
N ASP A 656 -10.92 -1.11 -53.58
CA ASP A 656 -11.33 0.10 -54.29
C ASP A 656 -11.32 -0.12 -55.81
N HIS A 657 -12.46 0.11 -56.46
CA HIS A 657 -12.65 0.03 -57.91
C HIS A 657 -11.66 0.89 -58.74
N THR A 658 -11.11 1.96 -58.16
CA THR A 658 -10.13 2.83 -58.79
C THR A 658 -8.70 2.26 -58.76
N HIS A 659 -8.44 1.24 -57.93
CA HIS A 659 -7.14 0.60 -57.80
C HIS A 659 -6.90 -0.42 -58.93
N LYS A 660 -5.65 -0.54 -59.36
CA LYS A 660 -5.20 -1.50 -60.38
C LYS A 660 -3.97 -2.23 -59.86
N THR A 661 -3.89 -3.54 -60.09
CA THR A 661 -2.81 -4.45 -59.64
C THR A 661 -1.49 -4.26 -60.41
N ARG A 662 -0.94 -3.04 -60.36
CA ARG A 662 0.33 -2.65 -61.00
C ARG A 662 1.10 -1.64 -60.15
N LYS A 663 2.42 -1.58 -60.32
CA LYS A 663 3.33 -0.72 -59.52
C LYS A 663 3.00 0.78 -59.62
N ASP A 664 2.52 1.23 -60.77
CA ASP A 664 2.25 2.62 -61.11
C ASP A 664 0.74 2.99 -61.05
N CYS A 665 -0.05 2.23 -60.29
CA CYS A 665 -1.49 2.46 -60.08
C CYS A 665 -1.81 3.94 -59.85
N LYS A 666 -2.83 4.48 -60.55
CA LYS A 666 -3.15 5.91 -60.60
C LYS A 666 -4.21 6.35 -59.57
N CYS A 667 -4.67 5.48 -58.68
CA CYS A 667 -5.55 5.88 -57.58
C CYS A 667 -4.84 6.90 -56.66
N ASN A 668 -5.63 7.68 -55.93
CA ASN A 668 -5.11 8.80 -55.13
C ASN A 668 -4.14 8.31 -54.05
N GLU A 669 -4.49 7.25 -53.33
CA GLU A 669 -3.60 6.69 -52.29
C GLU A 669 -2.26 6.18 -52.84
N CYS A 670 -2.24 5.46 -53.97
CA CYS A 670 -0.98 4.99 -54.56
C CYS A 670 -0.13 6.15 -55.13
N LYS A 671 -0.77 7.24 -55.59
CA LYS A 671 -0.06 8.46 -56.02
C LYS A 671 0.58 9.16 -54.82
N ASP A 672 -0.18 9.31 -53.74
CA ASP A 672 0.29 9.90 -52.47
C ASP A 672 1.49 9.13 -51.91
N ASP A 673 1.38 7.81 -51.81
CA ASP A 673 2.47 6.96 -51.30
C ASP A 673 3.76 7.08 -52.12
N ARG A 674 3.66 7.23 -53.45
CA ARG A 674 4.84 7.42 -54.30
C ARG A 674 5.43 8.82 -54.19
N ARG A 675 4.58 9.86 -54.19
CA ARG A 675 5.02 11.26 -54.27
C ARG A 675 5.45 11.82 -52.91
N ASN A 676 4.67 11.54 -51.88
CA ASN A 676 4.79 12.16 -50.58
C ASN A 676 5.48 11.26 -49.56
N ARG A 677 5.34 9.93 -49.69
CA ARG A 677 5.97 8.97 -48.76
C ARG A 677 7.23 8.28 -49.31
N GLY A 678 7.47 8.34 -50.63
CA GLY A 678 8.63 7.72 -51.27
C GLY A 678 8.54 6.18 -51.44
N CYS A 679 7.34 5.60 -51.37
CA CYS A 679 7.15 4.17 -51.61
C CYS A 679 7.34 3.83 -53.09
N SER A 680 8.22 2.88 -53.40
CA SER A 680 8.48 2.50 -54.80
C SER A 680 7.40 1.62 -55.44
N ASN A 681 6.63 0.86 -54.65
CA ASN A 681 5.58 -0.04 -55.13
C ASN A 681 4.42 -0.17 -54.13
N PRO A 682 3.47 0.78 -54.12
CA PRO A 682 2.36 0.78 -53.16
C PRO A 682 1.44 -0.44 -53.30
N ASN A 683 1.24 -0.96 -54.51
CA ASN A 683 0.41 -2.15 -54.74
C ASN A 683 0.99 -3.38 -54.02
N GLN A 684 2.31 -3.58 -54.09
CA GLN A 684 2.96 -4.71 -53.43
C GLN A 684 2.93 -4.56 -51.89
N CYS A 685 2.98 -3.34 -51.37
CA CYS A 685 2.79 -3.07 -49.95
C CYS A 685 1.35 -3.40 -49.51
N ALA A 686 0.34 -3.00 -50.29
CA ALA A 686 -1.07 -3.34 -50.04
C ALA A 686 -1.34 -4.84 -50.10
N GLN A 687 -0.80 -5.56 -51.10
CA GLN A 687 -0.89 -7.02 -51.18
C GLN A 687 -0.22 -7.71 -50.00
N ARG A 688 0.93 -7.20 -49.53
CA ARG A 688 1.59 -7.72 -48.33
C ARG A 688 0.76 -7.44 -47.07
N ALA A 689 0.14 -6.27 -46.97
CA ALA A 689 -0.74 -5.93 -45.86
C ALA A 689 -1.94 -6.88 -45.78
N LYS A 690 -2.63 -7.11 -46.91
CA LYS A 690 -3.72 -8.09 -47.00
C LYS A 690 -3.26 -9.49 -46.58
N TYR A 691 -2.12 -9.97 -47.10
CA TYR A 691 -1.57 -11.27 -46.72
C TYR A 691 -1.29 -11.40 -45.21
N MET A 692 -0.84 -10.32 -44.55
CA MET A 692 -0.62 -10.31 -43.09
C MET A 692 -1.94 -10.41 -42.33
N LEU A 693 -2.98 -9.69 -42.76
CA LEU A 693 -4.32 -9.75 -42.15
C LEU A 693 -4.98 -11.13 -42.37
N ASP A 694 -4.89 -11.68 -43.58
CA ASP A 694 -5.38 -13.04 -43.91
C ASP A 694 -4.65 -14.16 -43.12
N SER A 695 -3.54 -13.80 -42.46
CA SER A 695 -2.75 -14.70 -41.65
C SER A 695 -3.05 -14.60 -40.15
N LEU A 696 -3.88 -13.64 -39.73
CA LEU A 696 -4.36 -13.52 -38.36
C LEU A 696 -5.40 -14.60 -38.07
N GLU A 697 -5.39 -15.09 -36.84
CA GLU A 697 -6.52 -15.84 -36.30
C GLU A 697 -7.80 -15.00 -36.38
N GLU A 698 -8.92 -15.67 -36.64
CA GLU A 698 -10.23 -15.05 -36.86
C GLU A 698 -10.65 -14.09 -35.74
N LYS A 699 -10.33 -14.44 -34.49
CA LYS A 699 -10.58 -13.62 -33.30
C LYS A 699 -9.90 -12.26 -33.31
N TRP A 700 -8.81 -12.10 -34.05
CA TRP A 700 -7.99 -10.89 -34.04
C TRP A 700 -7.98 -10.16 -35.40
N ASP A 701 -8.80 -10.58 -36.36
CA ASP A 701 -8.91 -9.91 -37.66
C ASP A 701 -9.84 -8.69 -37.58
N PRO A 702 -9.31 -7.44 -37.69
CA PRO A 702 -10.09 -6.21 -37.55
C PRO A 702 -11.10 -5.97 -38.69
N ARG A 703 -11.06 -6.76 -39.76
CA ARG A 703 -11.97 -6.60 -40.91
C ARG A 703 -13.34 -7.22 -40.67
N ARG A 704 -13.47 -8.05 -39.63
CA ARG A 704 -14.74 -8.70 -39.32
C ARG A 704 -15.63 -7.73 -38.56
N PRO A 705 -16.91 -7.58 -38.94
CA PRO A 705 -17.84 -6.73 -38.21
C PRO A 705 -18.09 -7.29 -36.82
N ASP A 706 -18.46 -6.44 -35.87
CA ASP A 706 -18.98 -6.88 -34.58
C ASP A 706 -20.33 -7.61 -34.78
N GLN A 707 -20.74 -8.46 -33.83
CA GLN A 707 -22.02 -9.18 -33.92
C GLN A 707 -23.19 -8.20 -33.70
N GLU A 708 -24.21 -8.18 -34.53
CA GLU A 708 -25.40 -7.34 -34.29
C GLU A 708 -26.65 -8.18 -34.49
N ASP A 709 -27.17 -8.73 -33.41
CA ASP A 709 -28.33 -9.63 -33.43
C ASP A 709 -29.54 -9.09 -32.67
N GLY A 710 -29.45 -7.89 -32.09
CA GLY A 710 -30.54 -7.24 -31.39
C GLY A 710 -30.95 -7.89 -30.07
N LEU A 711 -30.22 -8.90 -29.59
CA LEU A 711 -30.54 -9.64 -28.37
C LEU A 711 -29.85 -9.09 -27.11
N SER A 712 -28.74 -8.38 -27.28
CA SER A 712 -28.00 -7.78 -26.16
C SER A 712 -28.84 -6.70 -25.47
N LEU A 713 -28.93 -6.74 -24.14
CA LEU A 713 -29.75 -5.77 -23.40
C LEU A 713 -29.13 -4.37 -23.43
N THR A 714 -29.96 -3.36 -23.67
CA THR A 714 -29.55 -1.96 -23.50
C THR A 714 -29.39 -1.63 -22.01
N GLU A 715 -28.68 -0.54 -21.68
CA GLU A 715 -28.57 -0.09 -20.29
C GLU A 715 -29.93 0.22 -19.67
N GLU A 716 -30.85 0.78 -20.45
CA GLU A 716 -32.24 0.99 -20.05
C GLU A 716 -32.95 -0.33 -19.71
N THR A 717 -32.82 -1.35 -20.57
CA THR A 717 -33.43 -2.67 -20.32
C THR A 717 -32.78 -3.40 -19.15
N ARG A 718 -31.47 -3.21 -18.90
CA ARG A 718 -30.81 -3.73 -17.69
C ARG A 718 -31.34 -3.04 -16.42
N ASN A 719 -31.63 -1.74 -16.49
CA ASN A 719 -32.25 -1.02 -15.37
C ASN A 719 -33.71 -1.45 -15.16
N GLN A 720 -34.44 -1.76 -16.23
CA GLN A 720 -35.79 -2.35 -16.13
C GLN A 720 -35.76 -3.70 -15.40
N ASN A 721 -34.74 -4.54 -15.59
CA ASN A 721 -34.59 -5.78 -14.81
C ASN A 721 -34.45 -5.51 -13.30
N LEU A 722 -33.88 -4.37 -12.89
CA LEU A 722 -33.80 -4.01 -11.46
C LEU A 722 -35.19 -3.68 -10.89
N THR A 723 -36.01 -2.95 -11.65
CA THR A 723 -37.40 -2.64 -11.27
C THR A 723 -38.26 -3.90 -11.27
N ALA A 724 -38.18 -4.70 -12.34
CA ALA A 724 -38.88 -5.97 -12.44
C ALA A 724 -38.54 -6.94 -11.29
N LYS A 725 -37.31 -6.89 -10.76
CA LYS A 725 -36.94 -7.65 -9.56
C LYS A 725 -37.71 -7.21 -8.33
N GLU A 726 -37.87 -5.91 -8.11
CA GLU A 726 -38.58 -5.35 -6.95
C GLU A 726 -40.08 -5.64 -7.02
N GLU A 727 -40.63 -5.65 -8.24
CA GLU A 727 -42.06 -5.85 -8.52
C GLU A 727 -42.45 -7.33 -8.77
N ASN A 728 -41.49 -8.26 -8.71
CA ASN A 728 -41.64 -9.68 -9.07
C ASN A 728 -42.20 -9.90 -10.49
N GLU A 729 -41.76 -9.07 -11.44
CA GLU A 729 -42.07 -9.19 -12.86
C GLU A 729 -41.03 -10.04 -13.63
N VAL A 730 -41.23 -10.18 -14.94
CA VAL A 730 -40.38 -11.00 -15.81
C VAL A 730 -38.98 -10.40 -15.96
N LEU A 731 -37.97 -11.16 -15.56
CA LEU A 731 -36.56 -10.80 -15.76
C LEU A 731 -36.05 -11.27 -17.13
N ARG A 732 -35.37 -10.38 -17.86
CA ARG A 732 -34.76 -10.72 -19.16
C ARG A 732 -33.30 -11.14 -19.00
N PHE A 733 -32.94 -12.28 -19.56
CA PHE A 733 -31.55 -12.73 -19.64
C PHE A 733 -30.77 -11.92 -20.69
N ASP A 734 -29.54 -11.51 -20.37
CA ASP A 734 -28.64 -10.84 -21.31
C ASP A 734 -27.68 -11.88 -21.93
N PRO A 735 -27.86 -12.27 -23.21
CA PRO A 735 -26.98 -13.24 -23.84
C PRO A 735 -25.61 -12.64 -24.18
N ASP A 736 -25.41 -11.32 -24.06
CA ASP A 736 -24.17 -10.65 -24.40
C ASP A 736 -22.98 -11.20 -23.58
N ILE A 737 -21.88 -11.43 -24.28
CA ILE A 737 -20.57 -11.70 -23.69
C ILE A 737 -19.84 -10.37 -23.85
N ASP A 738 -19.45 -9.75 -22.74
CA ASP A 738 -18.84 -8.41 -22.71
C ASP A 738 -17.91 -8.18 -23.90
N ARG A 739 -18.30 -7.26 -24.78
CA ARG A 739 -17.42 -6.74 -25.82
C ARG A 739 -16.51 -5.73 -25.16
N GLU A 740 -15.36 -6.23 -24.77
CA GLU A 740 -14.32 -5.36 -24.23
C GLU A 740 -13.96 -4.33 -25.29
N ASN A 741 -14.14 -3.06 -24.92
CA ASN A 741 -14.00 -1.92 -25.81
C ASN A 741 -12.64 -1.23 -25.63
N SER A 742 -11.91 -1.63 -24.59
CA SER A 742 -10.54 -1.17 -24.34
C SER A 742 -9.56 -2.35 -24.16
N LEU A 743 -8.29 -2.09 -24.49
CA LEU A 743 -7.21 -3.04 -24.22
C LEU A 743 -7.00 -3.28 -22.71
N THR A 744 -7.34 -2.31 -21.86
CA THR A 744 -7.26 -2.44 -20.39
C THR A 744 -8.21 -3.52 -19.90
N GLU A 745 -9.45 -3.51 -20.39
CA GLU A 745 -10.50 -4.45 -19.97
C GLU A 745 -10.10 -5.89 -20.28
N GLY A 746 -9.44 -6.16 -21.41
CA GLY A 746 -9.06 -7.52 -21.80
C GLY A 746 -7.85 -8.13 -21.10
N MET A 747 -7.17 -7.39 -20.24
CA MET A 747 -6.02 -7.94 -19.52
C MET A 747 -6.48 -8.91 -18.44
N ARG A 748 -6.04 -10.17 -18.53
CA ARG A 748 -6.38 -11.25 -17.59
C ARG A 748 -5.14 -11.77 -16.90
N ILE A 749 -5.30 -12.13 -15.63
CA ILE A 749 -4.30 -12.79 -14.77
C ILE A 749 -4.91 -14.11 -14.25
N PHE A 750 -4.07 -15.06 -13.84
CA PHE A 750 -4.46 -16.42 -13.46
C PHE A 750 -5.04 -17.23 -14.63
N THR A 751 -4.56 -16.99 -15.85
CA THR A 751 -5.07 -17.72 -17.01
C THR A 751 -4.51 -19.14 -17.05
N SER A 752 -5.40 -20.14 -17.12
CA SER A 752 -5.06 -21.57 -17.07
C SER A 752 -5.00 -22.18 -18.47
N GLY A 753 -3.91 -21.95 -19.20
CA GLY A 753 -3.64 -22.62 -20.48
C GLY A 753 -2.71 -21.86 -21.41
N SER A 754 -1.96 -22.58 -22.26
CA SER A 754 -1.12 -21.98 -23.31
C SER A 754 -1.89 -21.71 -24.61
N ALA A 755 -3.05 -22.34 -24.81
CA ALA A 755 -3.89 -22.18 -25.99
C ALA A 755 -4.96 -21.11 -25.75
N THR A 756 -5.04 -20.14 -26.66
CA THR A 756 -6.18 -19.23 -26.78
C THR A 756 -7.11 -19.79 -27.85
N CYS A 757 -8.43 -19.61 -27.69
CA CYS A 757 -9.36 -19.97 -28.76
C CYS A 757 -9.13 -19.02 -29.95
N PRO A 758 -8.85 -19.52 -31.17
CA PRO A 758 -8.59 -18.67 -32.33
C PRO A 758 -9.87 -18.06 -32.91
N ARG A 759 -11.04 -18.49 -32.44
CA ARG A 759 -12.36 -17.98 -32.82
C ARG A 759 -12.95 -17.12 -31.70
N PRO A 760 -13.59 -15.99 -32.03
CA PRO A 760 -14.30 -15.19 -31.04
C PRO A 760 -15.55 -15.95 -30.55
N ALA A 761 -15.92 -15.75 -29.29
CA ALA A 761 -17.14 -16.30 -28.71
C ALA A 761 -18.38 -15.56 -29.24
N ARG A 762 -18.75 -15.87 -30.48
CA ARG A 762 -19.92 -15.33 -31.18
C ARG A 762 -21.05 -16.34 -31.19
N ARG A 763 -22.29 -15.85 -31.14
CA ARG A 763 -23.49 -16.68 -31.31
C ARG A 763 -23.60 -17.08 -32.77
N ASP A 764 -24.08 -18.30 -33.01
CA ASP A 764 -24.33 -18.80 -34.36
C ASP A 764 -25.67 -18.23 -34.84
N MET A 765 -25.62 -17.27 -35.77
CA MET A 765 -26.80 -16.64 -36.38
C MET A 765 -27.43 -17.56 -37.44
N GLY A 766 -27.54 -18.86 -37.16
CA GLY A 766 -28.00 -19.88 -38.10
C GLY A 766 -29.15 -19.37 -38.95
N GLY A 767 -28.96 -19.33 -40.28
CA GLY A 767 -29.72 -18.48 -41.21
C GLY A 767 -31.22 -18.41 -40.94
N SER A 768 -31.65 -17.40 -40.18
CA SER A 768 -33.04 -17.14 -39.87
C SER A 768 -33.67 -16.29 -40.97
N ASN A 769 -33.92 -16.92 -42.12
CA ASN A 769 -35.08 -16.55 -42.94
C ASN A 769 -36.34 -17.12 -42.26
N HIS A 770 -36.68 -16.62 -41.08
CA HIS A 770 -37.99 -16.85 -40.48
C HIS A 770 -38.75 -15.53 -40.55
N GLY A 771 -39.56 -15.40 -41.60
CA GLY A 771 -40.53 -14.33 -41.68
C GLY A 771 -41.64 -14.55 -40.67
N ASP A 772 -42.07 -13.46 -40.02
CA ASP A 772 -43.39 -13.13 -39.47
C ASP A 772 -44.34 -14.25 -38.96
N GLU A 773 -43.85 -15.38 -38.46
CA GLU A 773 -44.67 -16.32 -37.67
C GLU A 773 -44.71 -15.91 -36.19
N PRO A 774 -45.87 -16.04 -35.51
CA PRO A 774 -46.01 -15.67 -34.11
C PRO A 774 -45.09 -16.50 -33.22
N VAL A 775 -44.25 -15.82 -32.46
CA VAL A 775 -43.30 -16.42 -31.53
C VAL A 775 -44.08 -17.09 -30.39
N THR A 776 -44.26 -18.41 -30.44
CA THR A 776 -44.79 -19.19 -29.32
C THR A 776 -43.82 -19.13 -28.14
N VAL A 777 -44.31 -18.69 -26.97
CA VAL A 777 -43.55 -18.69 -25.71
C VAL A 777 -43.84 -19.97 -24.96
N THR A 778 -42.83 -20.81 -24.77
CA THR A 778 -42.96 -22.06 -24.01
C THR A 778 -42.61 -21.82 -22.54
N ILE A 779 -43.57 -22.09 -21.65
CA ILE A 779 -43.44 -21.90 -20.20
C ILE A 779 -43.09 -23.24 -19.55
N ALA A 780 -42.15 -23.24 -18.61
CA ALA A 780 -41.93 -24.40 -17.73
C ALA A 780 -41.44 -23.94 -16.35
N TYR A 781 -41.65 -24.80 -15.36
CA TYR A 781 -41.29 -24.60 -13.97
C TYR A 781 -40.07 -25.46 -13.65
N THR A 782 -39.11 -24.90 -12.92
CA THR A 782 -37.87 -25.58 -12.54
C THR A 782 -37.72 -25.56 -11.03
N ASP A 783 -37.33 -26.70 -10.46
CA ASP A 783 -37.09 -26.85 -9.03
C ASP A 783 -35.90 -27.79 -8.77
N GLY A 784 -35.18 -27.54 -7.69
CA GLY A 784 -34.06 -28.33 -7.21
C GLY A 784 -34.25 -28.70 -5.75
N SER A 785 -33.97 -29.97 -5.42
CA SER A 785 -34.07 -30.47 -4.05
C SER A 785 -32.80 -31.23 -3.65
N ALA A 786 -32.49 -31.21 -2.35
CA ALA A 786 -31.42 -32.01 -1.78
C ALA A 786 -31.77 -32.58 -0.40
N TYR A 787 -31.51 -33.88 -0.21
CA TYR A 787 -31.50 -34.55 1.08
C TYR A 787 -30.13 -34.41 1.75
N ASP A 788 -30.11 -34.33 3.09
CA ASP A 788 -28.90 -34.17 3.92
C ASP A 788 -27.97 -33.04 3.43
N ASN A 789 -28.55 -31.93 2.96
CA ASN A 789 -27.80 -30.83 2.37
C ASN A 789 -26.70 -30.31 3.31
N GLY A 790 -25.47 -30.22 2.82
CA GLY A 790 -24.29 -29.83 3.61
C GLY A 790 -23.56 -30.98 4.31
N MET A 791 -24.09 -32.21 4.27
CA MET A 791 -23.44 -33.41 4.80
C MET A 791 -22.74 -34.22 3.71
N ALA A 792 -21.83 -35.11 4.10
CA ALA A 792 -21.16 -36.02 3.16
C ALA A 792 -22.11 -37.03 2.49
N SER A 793 -23.29 -37.28 3.09
CA SER A 793 -24.35 -38.14 2.54
C SER A 793 -25.30 -37.42 1.58
N ALA A 794 -25.09 -36.12 1.32
CA ALA A 794 -26.03 -35.32 0.54
C ALA A 794 -26.35 -35.92 -0.83
N CYS A 795 -27.63 -35.88 -1.20
CA CYS A 795 -28.13 -36.34 -2.49
C CYS A 795 -29.09 -35.30 -3.06
N ALA A 796 -28.84 -34.83 -4.28
CA ALA A 796 -29.60 -33.77 -4.91
C ALA A 796 -30.24 -34.22 -6.24
N GLY A 797 -31.40 -33.65 -6.56
CA GLY A 797 -32.16 -33.91 -7.77
C GLY A 797 -32.77 -32.63 -8.35
N ALA A 798 -32.90 -32.60 -9.68
CA ALA A 798 -33.43 -31.47 -10.43
C ALA A 798 -34.67 -31.88 -11.22
N GLY A 799 -35.68 -31.01 -11.26
CA GLY A 799 -36.94 -31.21 -11.95
C GLY A 799 -37.28 -30.09 -12.93
N VAL A 800 -37.90 -30.44 -14.04
CA VAL A 800 -38.50 -29.50 -15.00
C VAL A 800 -39.92 -29.97 -15.30
N TRP A 801 -40.90 -29.08 -15.11
CA TRP A 801 -42.31 -29.37 -15.31
C TRP A 801 -42.92 -28.43 -16.35
N PHE A 802 -43.43 -29.01 -17.45
CA PHE A 802 -44.08 -28.31 -18.56
C PHE A 802 -45.61 -28.35 -18.46
N GLY A 803 -46.16 -29.35 -17.77
CA GLY A 803 -47.60 -29.56 -17.61
C GLY A 803 -47.92 -30.99 -17.16
N ASP A 804 -49.19 -31.24 -16.81
CA ASP A 804 -49.64 -32.60 -16.49
C ASP A 804 -49.49 -33.52 -17.70
N ASP A 805 -48.92 -34.71 -17.48
CA ASP A 805 -48.66 -35.74 -18.50
C ASP A 805 -47.83 -35.29 -19.73
N ASP A 806 -47.09 -34.18 -19.63
CA ASP A 806 -46.18 -33.73 -20.70
C ASP A 806 -44.93 -34.63 -20.76
N GLU A 807 -44.67 -35.24 -21.92
CA GLU A 807 -43.52 -36.13 -22.15
C GLU A 807 -42.16 -35.43 -21.97
N ARG A 808 -42.13 -34.09 -21.99
CA ARG A 808 -40.92 -33.28 -21.76
C ARG A 808 -40.63 -33.05 -20.28
N ASN A 809 -41.47 -33.50 -19.36
CA ASN A 809 -41.20 -33.41 -17.93
C ASN A 809 -39.91 -34.18 -17.59
N ILE A 810 -39.01 -33.55 -16.83
CA ILE A 810 -37.69 -34.09 -16.47
C ILE A 810 -37.61 -34.21 -14.96
N SER A 811 -37.12 -35.35 -14.48
CA SER A 811 -36.70 -35.55 -13.09
C SER A 811 -35.42 -36.36 -13.08
N ILE A 812 -34.32 -35.73 -12.69
CA ILE A 812 -32.99 -36.33 -12.73
C ILE A 812 -32.24 -36.18 -11.40
N ARG A 813 -31.44 -37.20 -11.07
CA ARG A 813 -30.45 -37.09 -9.98
C ARG A 813 -29.21 -36.35 -10.50
N LEU A 814 -28.62 -35.49 -9.67
CA LEU A 814 -27.42 -34.76 -10.04
C LEU A 814 -26.22 -35.71 -10.19
N PRO A 815 -25.48 -35.66 -11.30
CA PRO A 815 -24.25 -36.44 -11.46
C PRO A 815 -23.08 -35.77 -10.73
N GLY A 816 -22.14 -36.57 -10.23
CA GLY A 816 -20.88 -36.09 -9.65
C GLY A 816 -20.95 -35.68 -8.18
N PRO A 817 -19.89 -35.03 -7.65
CA PRO A 817 -19.73 -34.80 -6.21
C PRO A 817 -20.53 -33.62 -5.64
N TYR A 818 -21.06 -32.72 -6.49
CA TYR A 818 -21.73 -31.50 -6.05
C TYR A 818 -23.22 -31.74 -5.79
N GLN A 819 -23.52 -32.39 -4.66
CA GLN A 819 -24.88 -32.75 -4.25
C GLN A 819 -25.47 -31.68 -3.32
N THR A 820 -25.74 -30.48 -3.85
CA THR A 820 -26.30 -29.37 -3.05
C THR A 820 -27.61 -28.88 -3.65
N ASN A 821 -28.46 -28.26 -2.81
CA ASN A 821 -29.72 -27.69 -3.29
C ASN A 821 -29.49 -26.67 -4.41
N ASN A 822 -28.57 -25.74 -4.19
CA ASN A 822 -28.20 -24.72 -5.17
C ASN A 822 -27.66 -25.30 -6.48
N ALA A 823 -26.93 -26.43 -6.44
CA ALA A 823 -26.46 -27.08 -7.66
C ALA A 823 -27.63 -27.71 -8.43
N ALA A 824 -28.62 -28.27 -7.73
CA ALA A 824 -29.81 -28.84 -8.33
C ALA A 824 -30.67 -27.80 -9.03
N GLU A 825 -30.84 -26.64 -8.41
CA GLU A 825 -31.58 -25.51 -8.97
C GLU A 825 -30.97 -25.01 -10.29
N ILE A 826 -29.64 -24.82 -10.33
CA ILE A 826 -28.96 -24.43 -11.57
C ILE A 826 -29.13 -25.54 -12.62
N ARG A 827 -29.02 -26.81 -12.21
CA ARG A 827 -29.15 -27.95 -13.11
C ARG A 827 -30.56 -28.04 -13.72
N ALA A 828 -31.61 -27.76 -12.95
CA ALA A 828 -32.98 -27.73 -13.44
C ALA A 828 -33.15 -26.72 -14.59
N VAL A 829 -32.57 -25.52 -14.44
CA VAL A 829 -32.57 -24.52 -15.52
C VAL A 829 -31.75 -24.98 -16.73
N LEU A 830 -30.60 -25.63 -16.54
CA LEU A 830 -29.82 -26.20 -17.65
C LEU A 830 -30.64 -27.24 -18.43
N GLU A 831 -31.26 -28.20 -17.74
CA GLU A 831 -32.10 -29.22 -18.40
C GLU A 831 -33.28 -28.59 -19.14
N ARG A 832 -33.91 -27.56 -18.56
CA ARG A 832 -34.98 -26.80 -19.21
C ARG A 832 -34.52 -26.19 -20.54
N VAL A 833 -33.31 -25.63 -20.57
CA VAL A 833 -32.73 -25.00 -21.76
C VAL A 833 -32.35 -26.05 -22.81
N LEU A 834 -31.85 -27.21 -22.38
CA LEU A 834 -31.50 -28.33 -23.28
C LEU A 834 -32.73 -29.02 -23.88
N ALA A 835 -33.83 -29.09 -23.14
CA ALA A 835 -35.10 -29.67 -23.61
C ALA A 835 -35.89 -28.76 -24.55
N ALA A 836 -35.54 -27.47 -24.62
CA ALA A 836 -36.22 -26.47 -25.42
C ALA A 836 -35.89 -26.59 -26.93
N VAL A 837 -36.89 -26.36 -27.79
CA VAL A 837 -36.69 -26.38 -29.25
C VAL A 837 -35.77 -25.24 -29.68
N ARG A 838 -34.79 -25.50 -30.55
CA ARG A 838 -33.83 -24.49 -31.04
C ARG A 838 -34.62 -23.42 -31.82
N ASN A 839 -34.66 -22.18 -31.30
CA ASN A 839 -35.38 -20.98 -31.80
C ASN A 839 -36.75 -20.65 -31.16
N GLU A 840 -37.27 -21.41 -30.19
CA GLU A 840 -38.45 -20.97 -29.43
C GLU A 840 -38.08 -19.94 -28.35
N THR A 841 -38.98 -19.00 -28.06
CA THR A 841 -38.84 -18.15 -26.86
C THR A 841 -39.23 -18.98 -25.63
N ILE A 842 -38.35 -19.02 -24.64
CA ILE A 842 -38.57 -19.78 -23.41
C ILE A 842 -38.85 -18.83 -22.24
N MET A 843 -39.81 -19.18 -21.40
CA MET A 843 -40.01 -18.59 -20.08
C MET A 843 -39.81 -19.68 -19.03
N THR A 844 -38.86 -19.44 -18.13
CA THR A 844 -38.56 -20.33 -17.00
C THR A 844 -39.10 -19.70 -15.73
N ILE A 845 -39.93 -20.44 -15.01
CA ILE A 845 -40.45 -20.04 -13.69
C ILE A 845 -39.67 -20.81 -12.62
N SER A 846 -39.08 -20.08 -11.67
CA SER A 846 -38.35 -20.64 -10.53
C SER A 846 -38.55 -19.74 -9.32
N ASP A 847 -38.62 -20.32 -8.14
CA ASP A 847 -38.60 -19.62 -6.85
C ASP A 847 -37.15 -19.42 -6.33
N SER A 848 -36.16 -20.01 -7.00
CA SER A 848 -34.76 -19.90 -6.65
C SER A 848 -34.18 -18.52 -7.00
N LYS A 849 -34.23 -17.59 -6.04
CA LYS A 849 -33.55 -16.29 -6.14
C LYS A 849 -32.05 -16.45 -6.47
N TYR A 850 -31.42 -17.50 -5.97
CA TYR A 850 -30.02 -17.80 -6.25
C TYR A 850 -29.77 -18.00 -7.76
N VAL A 851 -30.66 -18.72 -8.45
CA VAL A 851 -30.52 -18.96 -9.89
C VAL A 851 -30.87 -17.71 -10.70
N LEU A 852 -32.02 -17.09 -10.41
CA LEU A 852 -32.51 -15.90 -11.12
C LEU A 852 -31.51 -14.74 -11.02
N GLU A 853 -31.07 -14.41 -9.81
CA GLU A 853 -30.10 -13.33 -9.62
C GLU A 853 -28.72 -13.68 -10.15
N GLY A 854 -28.35 -14.97 -10.08
CA GLY A 854 -27.12 -15.49 -10.64
C GLY A 854 -27.02 -15.26 -12.15
N LEU A 855 -28.06 -15.64 -12.91
CA LEU A 855 -28.08 -15.50 -14.37
C LEU A 855 -28.22 -14.04 -14.83
N VAL A 856 -29.08 -13.26 -14.17
CA VAL A 856 -29.48 -11.93 -14.67
C VAL A 856 -28.54 -10.82 -14.19
N PHE A 857 -28.07 -10.86 -12.94
CA PHE A 857 -27.29 -9.76 -12.35
C PHE A 857 -25.83 -10.11 -12.11
N ASN A 858 -25.52 -11.36 -11.72
CA ASN A 858 -24.17 -11.72 -11.27
C ASN A 858 -23.29 -12.35 -12.35
N LEU A 859 -23.87 -13.01 -13.35
CA LEU A 859 -23.17 -13.81 -14.37
C LEU A 859 -22.01 -13.04 -15.00
N LYS A 860 -22.28 -11.80 -15.44
CA LYS A 860 -21.30 -10.91 -16.06
C LYS A 860 -20.08 -10.67 -15.17
N ARG A 861 -20.30 -10.37 -13.89
CA ARG A 861 -19.24 -10.17 -12.91
C ARG A 861 -18.45 -11.45 -12.68
N TRP A 862 -19.11 -12.60 -12.58
CA TRP A 862 -18.46 -13.88 -12.39
C TRP A 862 -17.53 -14.23 -13.54
N GLU A 863 -17.97 -14.05 -14.79
CA GLU A 863 -17.15 -14.26 -15.97
C GLU A 863 -15.95 -13.33 -16.03
N ASN A 864 -16.14 -12.04 -15.73
CA ASN A 864 -15.04 -11.06 -15.70
C ASN A 864 -14.03 -11.35 -14.58
N SER A 865 -14.46 -11.98 -13.48
CA SER A 865 -13.59 -12.45 -12.41
C SER A 865 -12.94 -13.82 -12.69
N GLY A 866 -13.20 -14.43 -13.84
CA GLY A 866 -12.70 -15.77 -14.18
C GLY A 866 -13.31 -16.89 -13.34
N TRP A 867 -14.52 -16.69 -12.80
CA TRP A 867 -15.22 -17.61 -11.90
C TRP A 867 -14.52 -17.90 -10.57
N ILE A 868 -13.53 -17.08 -10.20
CA ILE A 868 -12.76 -17.26 -8.95
C ILE A 868 -13.67 -17.07 -7.75
N GLY A 869 -13.77 -18.10 -6.90
CA GLY A 869 -14.59 -18.07 -5.69
C GLY A 869 -16.10 -18.23 -5.93
N VAL A 870 -16.51 -18.62 -7.15
CA VAL A 870 -17.93 -18.87 -7.47
C VAL A 870 -18.23 -20.35 -7.27
N SER A 871 -19.06 -20.67 -6.28
CA SER A 871 -19.55 -22.04 -6.05
C SER A 871 -20.34 -22.55 -7.26
N ASN A 872 -20.23 -23.85 -7.54
CA ASN A 872 -20.91 -24.51 -8.68
C ASN A 872 -20.57 -23.91 -10.06
N SER A 873 -19.39 -23.29 -10.20
CA SER A 873 -18.96 -22.60 -11.43
C SER A 873 -19.08 -23.45 -12.71
N GLU A 874 -18.84 -24.75 -12.63
CA GLU A 874 -18.92 -25.64 -13.79
C GLU A 874 -20.35 -25.78 -14.31
N VAL A 875 -21.33 -25.90 -13.41
CA VAL A 875 -22.76 -25.96 -13.79
C VAL A 875 -23.23 -24.60 -14.30
N TRP A 876 -22.77 -23.52 -13.66
CA TRP A 876 -23.04 -22.16 -14.15
C TRP A 876 -22.51 -21.90 -15.55
N LYS A 877 -21.25 -22.27 -15.84
CA LYS A 877 -20.63 -22.14 -17.17
C LYS A 877 -21.42 -22.91 -18.22
N ALA A 878 -21.83 -24.15 -17.92
CA ALA A 878 -22.64 -24.96 -18.82
C ALA A 878 -24.01 -24.32 -19.10
N THR A 879 -24.68 -23.81 -18.05
CA THR A 879 -25.99 -23.15 -18.14
C THR A 879 -25.91 -21.87 -18.96
N ALA A 880 -24.95 -21.00 -18.67
CA ALA A 880 -24.72 -19.77 -19.42
C ALA A 880 -24.37 -20.05 -20.89
N ALA A 881 -23.54 -21.07 -21.15
CA ALA A 881 -23.21 -21.47 -22.52
C ALA A 881 -24.44 -21.99 -23.27
N ALA A 882 -25.28 -22.82 -22.64
CA ALA A 882 -26.50 -23.35 -23.25
C ALA A 882 -27.51 -22.23 -23.54
N LEU A 883 -27.70 -21.28 -22.61
CA LEU A 883 -28.58 -20.12 -22.79
C LEU A 883 -28.13 -19.24 -23.95
N ARG A 884 -26.82 -19.05 -24.14
CA ARG A 884 -26.26 -18.22 -25.23
C ARG A 884 -26.19 -18.92 -26.59
N GLN A 885 -26.33 -20.25 -26.64
CA GLN A 885 -26.41 -21.00 -27.89
C GLN A 885 -27.80 -20.91 -28.54
N ARG A 886 -28.79 -20.46 -27.77
CA ARG A 886 -30.12 -20.10 -28.25
C ARG A 886 -30.11 -18.65 -28.70
#